data_AF-A0A945AGE3-F1
#
_entry.id   AF-A0A945AGE3-F1
#
_cell.length_a   1.000
_cell.length_b   1.000
_cell.length_c   1.000
_cell.angle_alpha   90.00
_cell.angle_beta   90.00
_cell.angle_gamma   90.00
#
_symmetry.space_group_name_H-M   'P 1'
#
loop_
_entity.id
_entity.type
_entity.pdbx_description
1 polymer ?
#
loop_
_entity_poly.entity_id
_entity_poly.type
_entity_poly.pdbx_seq_one_letter_code
_entity_poly.pdbx_strand_id
1 'polypeptide(L)'
;MNANVYVAGDSFVPAAQVVVREGVRVGFVGVGGALPHQDVQAMEQKAHVVADIEIRDAIQSVEAAIEKMGDVDVVVVLSDLDREDEVTLVQAVSQVDVVIGTRTNKRVTPVAGALLLGTEPQGKSVGYVVLDVVEQKVVKHRVLSAFVTETIGEDPTVKKLIDGFYTRVAESPELQMTGTPRFVGYDLEKQVASGHNGYMGAQVCAGCHVAEHADWKTTPHAHAFRRLLQQQKHVQPDCVPCHTTGFGFETGFRIGRDHESLTNVQCEVCHGPGGQHVRRPEKRNIRRTPTPDLCQQCHDADQTPDFAQHFPEMLAEITHHGQGQKKPTLQTALETGGGGKPLVELFVMADCPYGKRAEEALVPMLQKLGDQIDLRLYFIADEVGVDDVVAPSANTRRAPGCSGTTTGTGRFRSLHGDAEVEEGIRQLVIEKLYPDQLWNYILGRNEQVDAWRDLAVELGMDVVQIDAMVGGDEGALLFSNNIRRANLLGIHASPTVLVNGQEVEAFYDTGALAQAICATDSKVDVCSELPVCRSDADCAVPGKIGVCVHANTPQAKCEMHDPISFRVQVLNDSTCVVCETYPFVRSTLALFPSVSFETVEIQSPEGQVLKDRYGLDRVPSFVLDAAFEKSARFDRFQRTVTRVGDGFVPDMRMTAVTKILAGSDVQGLDGFIDLAHPTSVVLVERLLRWMREVNAMDRLRLHFVGQGAGDRLFRQAFLKDTQRAWDALLAYAWGQQQRRSDLSVEICLRQAGFDVSEFGALDDLILAQQLEQMRRLGGRRDLVPFVVLDGQVVVSGAGLARVETIFYQMHPEFAKKDRNVDRP
;
A
#
# COMPACT_ATOMS: atom_id res chain seq x y z
N MET A 1 27.05 -14.23 9.49
CA MET A 1 28.29 -14.15 10.30
C MET A 1 27.92 -14.52 11.72
N ASN A 2 28.78 -15.24 12.45
CA ASN A 2 28.57 -15.55 13.86
C ASN A 2 29.90 -15.93 14.54
N ALA A 3 30.25 -15.27 15.64
CA ALA A 3 31.51 -15.43 16.36
C ALA A 3 31.43 -16.43 17.53
N ASN A 4 30.23 -16.71 18.04
CA ASN A 4 30.05 -17.46 19.27
C ASN A 4 29.22 -18.76 19.13
N VAL A 5 28.68 -19.07 17.95
CA VAL A 5 27.92 -20.29 17.69
C VAL A 5 28.74 -21.26 16.84
N TYR A 6 28.90 -22.49 17.36
CA TYR A 6 29.66 -23.58 16.74
C TYR A 6 28.76 -24.79 16.56
N VAL A 7 28.98 -25.54 15.49
CA VAL A 7 28.24 -26.77 15.17
C VAL A 7 29.24 -27.91 15.09
N ALA A 8 29.10 -28.91 15.97
CA ALA A 8 30.06 -30.00 16.15
C ALA A 8 31.51 -29.52 16.43
N GLY A 9 31.64 -28.38 17.13
CA GLY A 9 32.93 -27.76 17.47
C GLY A 9 33.51 -26.84 16.40
N ASP A 10 32.93 -26.81 15.19
CA ASP A 10 33.39 -25.99 14.07
C ASP A 10 32.53 -24.74 13.87
N SER A 11 33.15 -23.68 13.36
CA SER A 11 32.43 -22.48 12.92
C SER A 11 31.81 -22.73 11.54
N PHE A 12 30.51 -22.48 11.39
CA PHE A 12 29.77 -22.72 10.15
C PHE A 12 29.64 -21.47 9.26
N VAL A 13 29.98 -20.28 9.80
CA VAL A 13 29.97 -18.99 9.10
C VAL A 13 31.12 -18.11 9.61
N PRO A 14 31.64 -17.15 8.83
CA PRO A 14 32.68 -16.24 9.31
C PRO A 14 32.25 -15.50 10.58
N ALA A 15 33.18 -15.37 11.55
CA ALA A 15 32.96 -14.66 12.80
C ALA A 15 32.79 -13.15 12.60
N ALA A 16 33.58 -12.59 11.69
CA ALA A 16 33.60 -11.18 11.38
C ALA A 16 33.96 -10.89 9.92
N GLN A 17 33.67 -9.68 9.46
CA GLN A 17 33.98 -9.19 8.13
C GLN A 17 34.35 -7.71 8.19
N VAL A 18 35.41 -7.31 7.48
CA VAL A 18 35.75 -5.89 7.30
C VAL A 18 35.32 -5.43 5.92
N VAL A 19 34.60 -4.31 5.86
CA VAL A 19 34.17 -3.66 4.62
C VAL A 19 34.85 -2.30 4.51
N VAL A 20 35.46 -2.03 3.35
CA VAL A 20 36.11 -0.74 3.07
C VAL A 20 35.32 0.01 2.01
N ARG A 21 34.90 1.23 2.34
CA ARG A 21 34.19 2.14 1.43
C ARG A 21 34.72 3.56 1.60
N GLU A 22 35.17 4.15 0.49
CA GLU A 22 35.69 5.53 0.46
C GLU A 22 36.76 5.84 1.52
N GLY A 23 37.56 4.83 1.91
CA GLY A 23 38.63 4.95 2.89
C GLY A 23 38.21 4.64 4.34
N VAL A 24 36.92 4.49 4.64
CA VAL A 24 36.43 4.07 5.96
C VAL A 24 36.40 2.54 6.04
N ARG A 25 36.98 1.98 7.09
CA ARG A 25 37.03 0.55 7.39
C ARG A 25 36.03 0.22 8.48
N VAL A 26 34.96 -0.50 8.11
CA VAL A 26 33.90 -0.91 9.05
C VAL A 26 34.05 -2.40 9.35
N GLY A 27 34.23 -2.75 10.61
CA GLY A 27 34.26 -4.12 11.09
C GLY A 27 32.87 -4.59 11.52
N PHE A 28 32.41 -5.72 10.98
CA PHE A 28 31.15 -6.35 11.36
C PHE A 28 31.43 -7.64 12.14
N VAL A 29 30.78 -7.83 13.28
CA VAL A 29 30.86 -9.06 14.10
C VAL A 29 29.45 -9.58 14.36
N GLY A 30 29.21 -10.88 14.21
CA GLY A 30 27.90 -11.49 14.54
C GLY A 30 27.92 -12.22 15.88
N VAL A 31 26.87 -12.12 16.69
CA VAL A 31 26.69 -12.91 17.92
C VAL A 31 25.27 -13.43 18.07
N GLY A 32 25.12 -14.64 18.60
CA GLY A 32 23.83 -15.27 18.91
C GLY A 32 23.63 -15.47 20.41
N GLY A 33 22.41 -15.23 20.89
CA GLY A 33 22.01 -15.55 22.26
C GLY A 33 21.52 -16.98 22.42
N ALA A 34 21.33 -17.41 23.66
CA ALA A 34 20.60 -18.64 23.92
C ALA A 34 19.17 -18.51 23.36
N LEU A 35 18.69 -19.57 22.71
CA LEU A 35 17.32 -19.63 22.22
C LEU A 35 16.36 -19.75 23.43
N PRO A 36 15.19 -19.09 23.39
CA PRO A 36 14.13 -19.31 24.38
C PRO A 36 13.84 -20.81 24.55
N HIS A 37 13.54 -21.23 25.78
CA HIS A 37 13.33 -22.64 26.13
C HIS A 37 12.24 -23.35 25.29
N GLN A 38 11.31 -22.57 24.73
CA GLN A 38 10.22 -23.03 23.85
C GLN A 38 10.72 -23.34 22.42
N ASP A 39 11.66 -22.56 21.89
CA ASP A 39 12.25 -22.77 20.58
C ASP A 39 13.20 -23.98 20.58
N VAL A 40 13.93 -24.18 21.70
CA VAL A 40 14.76 -25.37 21.91
C VAL A 40 13.89 -26.64 21.93
N GLN A 41 12.76 -26.64 22.64
CA GLN A 41 11.83 -27.79 22.63
C GLN A 41 11.22 -28.04 21.24
N ALA A 42 10.91 -26.99 20.49
CA ALA A 42 10.39 -27.11 19.13
C ALA A 42 11.44 -27.68 18.15
N MET A 43 12.72 -27.36 18.34
CA MET A 43 13.83 -27.91 17.55
C MET A 43 14.19 -29.34 17.95
N GLU A 44 14.23 -29.66 19.24
CA GLU A 44 14.45 -31.02 19.75
C GLU A 44 13.37 -32.01 19.30
N GLN A 45 12.12 -31.56 19.18
CA GLN A 45 11.02 -32.39 18.66
C GLN A 45 11.08 -32.60 17.13
N LYS A 46 11.78 -31.73 16.39
CA LYS A 46 11.77 -31.71 14.92
C LYS A 46 13.00 -32.31 14.24
N ALA A 47 14.11 -32.50 14.96
CA ALA A 47 15.35 -32.96 14.36
C ALA A 47 15.79 -34.32 14.93
N HIS A 48 15.69 -35.38 14.11
CA HIS A 48 16.46 -36.61 14.34
C HIS A 48 17.98 -36.43 14.18
N VAL A 49 18.47 -35.21 13.98
CA VAL A 49 19.89 -34.84 14.02
C VAL A 49 19.99 -33.38 14.48
N VAL A 50 20.13 -33.11 15.78
CA VAL A 50 20.73 -31.85 16.22
C VAL A 50 22.22 -32.15 16.38
N ALA A 51 23.04 -31.59 15.51
CA ALA A 51 24.49 -31.57 15.69
C ALA A 51 24.82 -30.85 17.02
N ASP A 52 25.89 -31.22 17.71
CA ASP A 52 26.29 -30.57 18.98
C ASP A 52 26.50 -29.06 18.77
N ILE A 53 25.49 -28.24 19.09
CA ILE A 53 25.57 -26.78 18.99
C ILE A 53 26.17 -26.26 20.30
N GLU A 54 27.31 -25.57 20.20
CA GLU A 54 27.97 -24.90 21.31
C GLU A 54 27.81 -23.38 21.13
N ILE A 55 27.20 -22.71 22.11
CA ILE A 55 27.14 -21.25 22.19
C ILE A 55 28.14 -20.79 23.24
N ARG A 56 29.20 -20.11 22.79
CA ARG A 56 30.25 -19.55 23.63
C ARG A 56 29.87 -18.16 24.14
N ASP A 57 30.62 -17.68 25.13
CA ASP A 57 30.45 -16.34 25.69
C ASP A 57 30.54 -15.27 24.61
N ALA A 58 29.51 -14.42 24.51
CA ALA A 58 29.40 -13.43 23.45
C ALA A 58 30.45 -12.32 23.58
N ILE A 59 30.77 -11.90 24.81
CA ILE A 59 31.73 -10.82 25.09
C ILE A 59 33.13 -11.24 24.64
N GLN A 60 33.61 -12.39 25.11
CA GLN A 60 34.91 -12.93 24.73
C GLN A 60 35.01 -13.19 23.22
N SER A 61 33.91 -13.62 22.61
CA SER A 61 33.87 -13.89 21.16
C SER A 61 33.95 -12.61 20.33
N VAL A 62 33.30 -11.52 20.78
CA VAL A 62 33.38 -10.21 20.12
C VAL A 62 34.78 -9.60 20.28
N GLU A 63 35.37 -9.64 21.47
CA GLU A 63 36.74 -9.16 21.70
C GLU A 63 37.75 -9.88 20.79
N ALA A 64 37.68 -11.22 20.75
CA ALA A 64 38.56 -12.02 19.90
C ALA A 64 38.33 -11.76 18.39
N ALA A 65 37.10 -11.44 17.99
CA ALA A 65 36.78 -11.07 16.62
C ALA A 65 37.34 -9.69 16.25
N ILE A 66 37.21 -8.70 17.14
CA ILE A 66 37.77 -7.35 16.97
C ILE A 66 39.30 -7.41 16.86
N GLU A 67 39.97 -8.16 17.74
CA GLU A 67 41.43 -8.33 17.69
C GLU A 67 41.90 -8.89 16.34
N LYS A 68 41.17 -9.88 15.79
CA LYS A 68 41.48 -10.48 14.49
C LYS A 68 41.22 -9.56 13.30
N MET A 69 40.26 -8.64 13.38
CA MET A 69 39.96 -7.67 12.32
C MET A 69 41.07 -6.62 12.17
N GLY A 70 41.85 -6.40 13.24
CA GLY A 70 42.86 -5.34 13.30
C GLY A 70 42.23 -3.95 13.36
N ASP A 71 42.99 -2.94 12.95
CA ASP A 71 42.56 -1.53 13.03
C ASP A 71 41.33 -1.26 12.15
N VAL A 72 40.22 -0.80 12.73
CA VAL A 72 38.97 -0.45 12.02
C VAL A 72 38.43 0.86 12.59
N ASP A 73 37.76 1.65 11.76
CA ASP A 73 37.26 2.98 12.15
C ASP A 73 35.92 2.92 12.89
N VAL A 74 35.13 1.87 12.64
CA VAL A 74 33.82 1.62 13.28
C VAL A 74 33.62 0.12 13.46
N VAL A 75 33.20 -0.31 14.65
CA VAL A 75 32.78 -1.69 14.93
C VAL A 75 31.26 -1.78 15.07
N VAL A 76 30.66 -2.62 14.23
CA VAL A 76 29.22 -2.93 14.22
C VAL A 76 29.02 -4.38 14.65
N VAL A 77 28.26 -4.58 15.73
CA VAL A 77 27.84 -5.92 16.18
C VAL A 77 26.42 -6.20 15.67
N LEU A 78 26.25 -7.32 14.98
CA LEU A 78 24.94 -7.88 14.61
C LEU A 78 24.55 -8.88 15.68
N SER A 79 23.50 -8.58 16.44
CA SER A 79 23.16 -9.24 17.70
C SER A 79 21.79 -9.93 17.65
N ASP A 80 21.77 -11.21 18.02
CA ASP A 80 20.56 -11.92 18.46
C ASP A 80 20.59 -12.16 19.99
N LEU A 81 21.21 -11.25 20.75
CA LEU A 81 21.17 -11.26 22.21
C LEU A 81 19.90 -10.56 22.72
N ASP A 82 19.52 -10.83 23.97
CA ASP A 82 18.49 -10.04 24.63
C ASP A 82 19.03 -8.64 24.96
N ARG A 83 18.15 -7.65 25.04
CA ARG A 83 18.57 -6.24 25.19
C ARG A 83 19.43 -5.99 26.43
N GLU A 84 19.24 -6.76 27.50
CA GLU A 84 20.07 -6.65 28.72
C GLU A 84 21.51 -7.11 28.44
N ASP A 85 21.69 -8.21 27.72
CA ASP A 85 22.99 -8.73 27.32
C ASP A 85 23.69 -7.81 26.31
N GLU A 86 22.95 -7.15 25.41
CA GLU A 86 23.49 -6.12 24.52
C GLU A 86 24.06 -4.93 25.31
N VAL A 87 23.36 -4.51 26.37
CA VAL A 87 23.83 -3.44 27.27
C VAL A 87 25.10 -3.88 28.00
N THR A 88 25.13 -5.11 28.53
CA THR A 88 26.33 -5.65 29.18
C THR A 88 27.50 -5.77 28.21
N LEU A 89 27.25 -6.20 26.97
CA LEU A 89 28.26 -6.32 25.92
C LEU A 89 28.94 -4.98 25.64
N VAL A 90 28.19 -3.91 25.37
CA VAL A 90 28.80 -2.60 25.06
C VAL A 90 29.45 -1.93 26.26
N GLN A 91 29.02 -2.28 27.49
CA GLN A 91 29.68 -1.84 28.71
C GLN A 91 31.03 -2.54 28.93
N ALA A 92 31.14 -3.81 28.53
CA ALA A 92 32.37 -4.59 28.63
C ALA A 92 33.34 -4.28 27.47
N VAL A 93 32.82 -4.13 26.25
CA VAL A 93 33.61 -3.98 25.02
C VAL A 93 33.47 -2.55 24.48
N SER A 94 34.27 -1.63 25.04
CA SER A 94 34.27 -0.20 24.68
C SER A 94 34.61 0.12 23.22
N GLN A 95 35.12 -0.86 22.46
CA GLN A 95 35.44 -0.73 21.04
C GLN A 95 34.21 -0.88 20.13
N VAL A 96 33.06 -1.30 20.66
CA VAL A 96 31.82 -1.42 19.89
C VAL A 96 31.15 -0.06 19.76
N ASP A 97 30.93 0.39 18.52
CA ASP A 97 30.26 1.68 18.25
C ASP A 97 28.76 1.51 18.00
N VAL A 98 28.35 0.40 17.39
CA VAL A 98 26.95 0.14 17.02
C VAL A 98 26.60 -1.32 17.28
N VAL A 99 25.43 -1.55 17.87
CA VAL A 99 24.80 -2.87 17.95
C VAL A 99 23.49 -2.82 17.18
N ILE A 100 23.29 -3.76 16.26
CA ILE A 100 22.01 -3.95 15.55
C ILE A 100 21.38 -5.23 16.10
N GLY A 101 20.34 -5.07 16.92
CA GLY A 101 19.67 -6.13 17.66
C GLY A 101 18.37 -6.59 16.99
N THR A 102 18.20 -7.91 16.88
CA THR A 102 17.00 -8.53 16.28
C THR A 102 15.85 -8.77 17.26
N ARG A 103 16.11 -8.79 18.57
CA ARG A 103 15.13 -9.12 19.62
C ARG A 103 14.41 -7.92 20.23
N THR A 104 14.43 -6.78 19.55
CA THR A 104 13.98 -5.49 20.11
C THR A 104 13.59 -4.53 18.99
N ASN A 105 12.48 -3.82 19.18
CA ASN A 105 11.99 -2.78 18.26
C ASN A 105 12.36 -1.35 18.70
N LYS A 106 13.13 -1.19 19.78
CA LYS A 106 13.57 0.14 20.23
C LYS A 106 14.52 0.75 19.21
N ARG A 107 14.10 1.83 18.55
CA ARG A 107 14.80 2.43 17.39
C ARG A 107 16.27 2.77 17.68
N VAL A 108 16.56 3.51 18.76
CA VAL A 108 17.93 3.88 19.16
C VAL A 108 18.03 3.98 20.67
N THR A 109 19.08 3.42 21.27
CA THR A 109 19.41 3.60 22.67
C THR A 109 20.93 3.79 22.82
N PRO A 110 21.40 5.01 23.15
CA PRO A 110 22.82 5.23 23.44
C PRO A 110 23.20 4.59 24.78
N VAL A 111 24.24 3.75 24.79
CA VAL A 111 24.74 3.07 25.99
C VAL A 111 26.26 2.98 25.93
N ALA A 112 26.96 3.44 26.97
CA ALA A 112 28.42 3.37 27.06
C ALA A 112 29.18 3.98 25.85
N GLY A 113 28.57 4.92 25.12
CA GLY A 113 29.14 5.51 23.90
C GLY A 113 28.76 4.80 22.61
N ALA A 114 28.18 3.60 22.68
CA ALA A 114 27.66 2.84 21.56
C ALA A 114 26.18 3.15 21.27
N LEU A 115 25.74 2.90 20.04
CA LEU A 115 24.35 3.00 19.61
C LEU A 115 23.72 1.60 19.51
N LEU A 116 22.74 1.30 20.35
CA LEU A 116 21.94 0.08 20.24
C LEU A 116 20.70 0.36 19.38
N LEU A 117 20.61 -0.30 18.23
CA LEU A 117 19.56 -0.15 17.24
C LEU A 117 18.70 -1.40 17.20
N GLY A 118 17.39 -1.26 17.36
CA GLY A 118 16.43 -2.35 17.22
C GLY A 118 15.89 -2.47 15.79
N THR A 119 15.59 -3.69 15.36
CA THR A 119 14.91 -3.97 14.09
C THR A 119 13.47 -4.40 14.31
N GLU A 120 12.57 -3.93 13.45
CA GLU A 120 11.18 -4.46 13.44
C GLU A 120 11.18 -5.93 13.01
N PRO A 121 10.33 -6.78 13.64
CA PRO A 121 10.29 -8.20 13.33
C PRO A 121 9.80 -8.46 11.90
N GLN A 122 10.19 -9.62 11.36
CA GLN A 122 9.71 -10.16 10.08
C GLN A 122 9.96 -9.27 8.85
N GLY A 123 10.88 -8.31 8.93
CA GLY A 123 11.19 -7.42 7.81
C GLY A 123 10.07 -6.43 7.49
N LYS A 124 9.17 -6.14 8.45
CA LYS A 124 8.08 -5.16 8.29
C LYS A 124 8.60 -3.73 8.07
N SER A 125 9.87 -3.47 8.38
CA SER A 125 10.52 -2.20 8.06
C SER A 125 11.96 -2.42 7.59
N VAL A 126 12.46 -1.49 6.78
CA VAL A 126 13.89 -1.37 6.46
C VAL A 126 14.45 -0.19 7.24
N GLY A 127 15.44 -0.47 8.08
CA GLY A 127 16.19 0.55 8.82
C GLY A 127 17.42 1.03 8.04
N TYR A 128 17.71 2.31 8.15
CA TYR A 128 18.92 2.93 7.60
C TYR A 128 19.55 3.83 8.66
N VAL A 129 20.85 3.67 8.91
CA VAL A 129 21.61 4.50 9.83
C VAL A 129 22.75 5.20 9.09
N VAL A 130 22.80 6.52 9.24
CA VAL A 130 23.94 7.36 8.83
C VAL A 130 24.76 7.68 10.07
N LEU A 131 26.06 7.46 9.99
CA LEU A 131 27.03 7.79 11.03
C LEU A 131 28.01 8.83 10.48
N ASP A 132 28.13 9.95 11.15
CA ASP A 132 29.23 10.89 10.90
C ASP A 132 30.40 10.46 11.77
N VAL A 133 31.49 10.03 11.14
CA VAL A 133 32.70 9.54 11.81
C VAL A 133 33.80 10.58 11.69
N VAL A 134 34.32 11.06 12.82
CA VAL A 134 35.45 11.99 12.89
C VAL A 134 36.48 11.41 13.85
N GLU A 135 37.75 11.32 13.42
CA GLU A 135 38.84 10.75 14.23
C GLU A 135 38.48 9.38 14.83
N GLN A 136 37.90 8.48 14.02
CA GLN A 136 37.52 7.12 14.42
C GLN A 136 36.48 7.07 15.56
N LYS A 137 35.63 8.10 15.67
CA LYS A 137 34.50 8.14 16.59
C LYS A 137 33.24 8.61 15.89
N VAL A 138 32.12 7.98 16.21
CA VAL A 138 30.80 8.43 15.79
C VAL A 138 30.46 9.73 16.54
N VAL A 139 30.44 10.86 15.84
CA VAL A 139 30.14 12.18 16.43
C VAL A 139 28.67 12.58 16.26
N LYS A 140 28.00 12.01 15.26
CA LYS A 140 26.58 12.24 14.99
C LYS A 140 25.99 11.03 14.28
N HIS A 141 24.70 10.82 14.49
CA HIS A 141 23.97 9.76 13.81
C HIS A 141 22.60 10.26 13.35
N ARG A 142 22.08 9.61 12.32
CA ARG A 142 20.70 9.76 11.86
C ARG A 142 20.14 8.39 11.54
N VAL A 143 19.04 8.02 12.19
CA VAL A 143 18.36 6.74 11.97
C VAL A 143 17.02 7.01 11.28
N LEU A 144 16.80 6.29 10.19
CA LEU A 144 15.56 6.28 9.41
C LEU A 144 15.03 4.86 9.43
N SER A 145 13.70 4.72 9.46
CA SER A 145 13.04 3.43 9.25
C SER A 145 11.85 3.65 8.33
N ALA A 146 11.72 2.79 7.32
CA ALA A 146 10.62 2.81 6.39
C ALA A 146 9.85 1.49 6.51
N PHE A 147 8.55 1.56 6.81
CA PHE A 147 7.70 0.38 6.76
C PHE A 147 7.63 -0.16 5.34
N VAL A 148 7.87 -1.46 5.20
CA VAL A 148 7.70 -2.18 3.94
C VAL A 148 6.20 -2.42 3.77
N THR A 149 5.58 -1.57 2.97
CA THR A 149 4.16 -1.67 2.60
C THR A 149 4.04 -1.98 1.11
N GLU A 150 2.82 -2.29 0.64
CA GLU A 150 2.55 -2.56 -0.78
C GLU A 150 2.90 -1.38 -1.72
N THR A 151 3.12 -0.17 -1.18
CA THR A 151 3.56 0.99 -1.99
C THR A 151 5.04 0.93 -2.36
N ILE A 152 5.85 0.18 -1.60
CA ILE A 152 7.24 -0.12 -1.94
C ILE A 152 7.17 -1.34 -2.85
N GLY A 153 7.34 -1.12 -4.15
CA GLY A 153 7.23 -2.17 -5.17
C GLY A 153 8.17 -3.35 -4.91
N GLU A 154 7.89 -4.50 -5.52
CA GLU A 154 8.73 -5.69 -5.38
C GLU A 154 10.08 -5.51 -6.07
N ASP A 155 11.17 -5.87 -5.39
CA ASP A 155 12.48 -5.99 -6.04
C ASP A 155 12.50 -7.24 -6.93
N PRO A 156 12.78 -7.12 -8.25
CA PRO A 156 12.72 -8.27 -9.17
C PRO A 156 13.72 -9.39 -8.85
N THR A 157 14.87 -9.05 -8.26
CA THR A 157 15.88 -10.04 -7.85
C THR A 157 15.35 -10.85 -6.67
N VAL A 158 14.80 -10.18 -5.67
CA VAL A 158 14.17 -10.81 -4.51
C VAL A 158 12.94 -11.61 -4.93
N LYS A 159 12.10 -11.07 -5.81
CA LYS A 159 10.94 -11.78 -6.36
C LYS A 159 11.37 -13.06 -7.07
N LYS A 160 12.38 -13.02 -7.93
CA LYS A 160 12.89 -14.23 -8.61
C LYS A 160 13.40 -15.28 -7.63
N LEU A 161 14.03 -14.86 -6.53
CA LEU A 161 14.45 -15.77 -5.46
C LEU A 161 13.24 -16.39 -4.74
N ILE A 162 12.21 -15.61 -4.44
CA ILE A 162 10.96 -16.05 -3.79
C ILE A 162 10.19 -16.99 -4.71
N ASP A 163 9.94 -16.62 -5.97
CA ASP A 163 9.23 -17.43 -6.97
C ASP A 163 9.98 -18.75 -7.21
N GLY A 164 11.32 -18.70 -7.29
CA GLY A 164 12.16 -19.89 -7.38
C GLY A 164 12.09 -20.77 -6.13
N PHE A 165 11.99 -20.18 -4.94
CA PHE A 165 11.76 -20.92 -3.70
C PHE A 165 10.38 -21.58 -3.68
N TYR A 166 9.31 -20.86 -4.03
CA TYR A 166 7.95 -21.38 -4.08
C TYR A 166 7.78 -22.49 -5.12
N THR A 167 8.47 -22.40 -6.26
CA THR A 167 8.53 -23.50 -7.24
C THR A 167 9.14 -24.75 -6.60
N ARG A 168 10.27 -24.60 -5.87
CA ARG A 168 10.88 -25.74 -5.15
C ARG A 168 9.96 -26.31 -4.07
N VAL A 169 9.25 -25.46 -3.32
CA VAL A 169 8.29 -25.93 -2.32
C VAL A 169 7.13 -26.68 -2.98
N ALA A 170 6.62 -26.23 -4.12
CA ALA A 170 5.56 -26.92 -4.84
C ALA A 170 5.97 -28.34 -5.30
N GLU A 171 7.26 -28.57 -5.52
CA GLU A 171 7.80 -29.82 -6.06
C GLU A 171 8.47 -30.74 -5.02
N SER A 172 8.86 -30.23 -3.85
CA SER A 172 9.56 -31.00 -2.79
C SER A 172 8.65 -31.30 -1.59
N PRO A 173 8.33 -32.57 -1.33
CA PRO A 173 7.59 -32.98 -0.13
C PRO A 173 8.30 -32.58 1.17
N GLU A 174 9.63 -32.59 1.20
CA GLU A 174 10.41 -32.19 2.37
C GLU A 174 10.20 -30.70 2.68
N LEU A 175 10.21 -29.85 1.65
CA LEU A 175 9.96 -28.42 1.80
C LEU A 175 8.49 -28.10 2.10
N GLN A 176 7.55 -28.92 1.63
CA GLN A 176 6.14 -28.77 2.00
C GLN A 176 5.90 -29.04 3.48
N MET A 177 6.69 -29.94 4.07
CA MET A 177 6.57 -30.37 5.46
C MET A 177 7.36 -29.51 6.46
N THR A 178 7.99 -28.41 6.01
CA THR A 178 8.67 -27.46 6.92
C THR A 178 7.69 -26.63 7.74
N GLY A 179 6.47 -26.43 7.22
CA GLY A 179 5.38 -25.77 7.93
C GLY A 179 4.97 -26.56 9.18
N THR A 180 4.70 -25.85 10.28
CA THR A 180 4.29 -26.50 11.53
C THR A 180 2.81 -26.84 11.49
N PRO A 181 2.41 -28.12 11.61
CA PRO A 181 1.00 -28.49 11.71
C PRO A 181 0.40 -27.85 12.96
N ARG A 182 -0.75 -27.19 12.82
CA ARG A 182 -1.48 -26.65 13.96
C ARG A 182 -2.24 -27.77 14.67
N PHE A 183 -2.57 -27.57 15.95
CA PHE A 183 -3.46 -28.47 16.71
C PHE A 183 -2.91 -29.87 17.03
N VAL A 184 -1.61 -30.14 16.85
CA VAL A 184 -0.99 -31.46 17.15
C VAL A 184 -1.17 -31.93 18.60
N GLY A 185 -1.35 -30.99 19.54
CA GLY A 185 -1.52 -31.29 20.97
C GLY A 185 -2.89 -31.85 21.35
N TYR A 186 -3.90 -31.75 20.48
CA TYR A 186 -5.29 -32.07 20.81
C TYR A 186 -5.66 -33.52 20.50
N ASP A 187 -6.57 -34.09 21.29
CA ASP A 187 -6.85 -35.53 21.28
C ASP A 187 -7.55 -36.05 20.01
N LEU A 188 -8.37 -35.23 19.33
CA LEU A 188 -9.04 -35.63 18.09
C LEU A 188 -8.05 -35.67 16.92
N GLU A 189 -7.11 -34.75 16.90
CA GLU A 189 -6.05 -34.59 15.90
C GLU A 189 -5.01 -35.70 16.03
N LYS A 190 -4.64 -36.11 17.25
CA LYS A 190 -3.82 -37.31 17.50
C LYS A 190 -4.45 -38.59 16.93
N GLN A 191 -5.78 -38.68 16.91
CA GLN A 191 -6.47 -39.86 16.35
C GLN A 191 -6.35 -39.95 14.83
N VAL A 192 -6.03 -38.85 14.14
CA VAL A 192 -5.76 -38.89 12.69
C VAL A 192 -4.48 -39.66 12.40
N ALA A 193 -3.43 -39.45 13.20
CA ALA A 193 -2.15 -40.16 13.04
C ALA A 193 -2.25 -41.68 13.30
N SER A 194 -3.26 -42.12 14.05
CA SER A 194 -3.54 -43.54 14.28
C SER A 194 -4.58 -44.14 13.32
N GLY A 195 -5.04 -43.38 12.32
CA GLY A 195 -6.02 -43.81 11.32
C GLY A 195 -7.45 -43.97 11.85
N HIS A 196 -7.70 -43.63 13.11
CA HIS A 196 -9.02 -43.78 13.74
C HIS A 196 -9.96 -42.60 13.44
N ASN A 197 -9.44 -41.48 12.96
CA ASN A 197 -10.23 -40.29 12.61
C ASN A 197 -9.66 -39.61 11.35
N GLY A 198 -10.36 -38.61 10.81
CA GLY A 198 -9.85 -37.85 9.66
C GLY A 198 -10.66 -36.61 9.32
N TYR A 199 -10.06 -35.72 8.52
CA TYR A 199 -10.70 -34.51 8.00
C TYR A 199 -11.56 -34.82 6.78
N MET A 200 -12.81 -34.38 6.81
CA MET A 200 -13.85 -34.72 5.82
C MET A 200 -14.21 -33.53 4.91
N GLY A 201 -13.97 -32.31 5.38
CA GLY A 201 -14.32 -31.07 4.71
C GLY A 201 -15.73 -30.56 5.01
N ALA A 202 -15.91 -29.25 4.93
CA ALA A 202 -17.13 -28.52 5.29
C ALA A 202 -18.37 -28.99 4.52
N GLN A 203 -18.19 -29.44 3.27
CA GLN A 203 -19.29 -29.92 2.44
C GLN A 203 -19.93 -31.21 3.00
N VAL A 204 -19.17 -32.05 3.70
CA VAL A 204 -19.71 -33.23 4.39
C VAL A 204 -20.52 -32.80 5.62
N CYS A 205 -20.03 -31.82 6.38
CA CYS A 205 -20.73 -31.25 7.53
C CYS A 205 -22.07 -30.63 7.12
N ALA A 206 -22.12 -29.97 5.96
CA ALA A 206 -23.32 -29.34 5.41
C ALA A 206 -24.50 -30.30 5.22
N GLY A 207 -24.27 -31.61 5.09
CA GLY A 207 -25.32 -32.61 4.97
C GLY A 207 -26.22 -32.73 6.20
N CYS A 208 -25.68 -32.45 7.40
CA CYS A 208 -26.41 -32.49 8.67
C CYS A 208 -26.50 -31.11 9.35
N HIS A 209 -25.54 -30.22 9.11
CA HIS A 209 -25.40 -28.89 9.73
C HIS A 209 -25.62 -27.76 8.71
N VAL A 210 -26.82 -27.74 8.12
CA VAL A 210 -27.14 -26.81 7.01
C VAL A 210 -27.05 -25.36 7.45
N ALA A 211 -27.59 -25.02 8.63
CA ALA A 211 -27.65 -23.66 9.14
C ALA A 211 -26.26 -23.14 9.57
N GLU A 212 -25.50 -23.98 10.27
CA GLU A 212 -24.15 -23.63 10.72
C GLU A 212 -23.17 -23.48 9.55
N HIS A 213 -23.31 -24.34 8.52
CA HIS A 213 -22.52 -24.21 7.30
C HIS A 213 -22.87 -22.94 6.51
N ALA A 214 -24.14 -22.54 6.48
CA ALA A 214 -24.57 -21.28 5.88
C ALA A 214 -23.98 -20.07 6.62
N ASP A 215 -23.98 -20.09 7.96
CA ASP A 215 -23.31 -19.07 8.78
C ASP A 215 -21.80 -19.01 8.46
N TRP A 216 -21.11 -20.16 8.52
CA TRP A 216 -19.67 -20.25 8.26
C TRP A 216 -19.29 -19.66 6.91
N LYS A 217 -20.06 -19.92 5.86
CA LYS A 217 -19.80 -19.42 4.49
C LYS A 217 -19.74 -17.89 4.39
N THR A 218 -20.35 -17.17 5.33
CA THR A 218 -20.33 -15.70 5.37
C THR A 218 -19.10 -15.13 6.06
N THR A 219 -18.32 -15.98 6.75
CA THR A 219 -17.19 -15.55 7.58
C THR A 219 -15.91 -15.39 6.76
N PRO A 220 -14.95 -14.57 7.22
CA PRO A 220 -13.61 -14.50 6.62
C PRO A 220 -12.88 -15.86 6.59
N HIS A 221 -13.13 -16.73 7.57
CA HIS A 221 -12.55 -18.07 7.63
C HIS A 221 -12.92 -18.96 6.44
N ALA A 222 -14.15 -18.84 5.90
CA ALA A 222 -14.57 -19.54 4.68
C ALA A 222 -13.88 -19.03 3.40
N HIS A 223 -13.09 -17.96 3.50
CA HIS A 223 -12.41 -17.32 2.39
C HIS A 223 -10.90 -17.17 2.62
N ALA A 224 -10.37 -17.75 3.70
CA ALA A 224 -8.99 -17.57 4.13
C ALA A 224 -7.97 -17.91 3.03
N PHE A 225 -8.17 -19.00 2.28
CA PHE A 225 -7.21 -19.44 1.26
C PHE A 225 -7.13 -18.49 0.06
N ARG A 226 -8.23 -17.78 -0.25
CA ARG A 226 -8.28 -16.78 -1.33
C ARG A 226 -7.22 -15.68 -1.15
N ARG A 227 -6.96 -15.28 0.10
CA ARG A 227 -5.93 -14.28 0.41
C ARG A 227 -4.54 -14.77 0.02
N LEU A 228 -4.24 -16.05 0.22
CA LEU A 228 -2.96 -16.63 -0.19
C LEU A 228 -2.81 -16.68 -1.71
N LEU A 229 -3.89 -16.94 -2.44
CA LEU A 229 -3.88 -16.89 -3.92
C LEU A 229 -3.62 -15.47 -4.44
N GLN A 230 -4.27 -14.47 -3.86
CA GLN A 230 -4.08 -13.05 -4.22
C GLN A 230 -2.64 -12.58 -4.03
N GLN A 231 -1.96 -13.11 -3.01
CA GLN A 231 -0.60 -12.73 -2.63
C GLN A 231 0.46 -13.73 -3.12
N GLN A 232 0.08 -14.72 -3.94
CA GLN A 232 0.97 -15.80 -4.42
C GLN A 232 1.64 -16.64 -3.30
N LYS A 233 1.07 -16.65 -2.08
CA LYS A 233 1.58 -17.39 -0.90
C LYS A 233 0.90 -18.75 -0.67
N HIS A 234 0.13 -19.24 -1.64
CA HIS A 234 -0.68 -20.46 -1.52
C HIS A 234 0.13 -21.75 -1.40
N VAL A 235 1.43 -21.70 -1.66
CA VAL A 235 2.39 -22.80 -1.45
C VAL A 235 3.38 -22.51 -0.32
N GLN A 236 3.21 -21.41 0.42
CA GLN A 236 4.13 -21.04 1.50
C GLN A 236 3.86 -21.88 2.77
N PRO A 237 4.80 -22.72 3.23
CA PRO A 237 4.57 -23.67 4.33
C PRO A 237 4.19 -23.02 5.67
N ASP A 238 4.56 -21.76 5.89
CA ASP A 238 4.19 -21.02 7.10
C ASP A 238 2.79 -20.40 7.04
N CYS A 239 2.26 -20.16 5.83
CA CYS A 239 0.96 -19.52 5.64
C CYS A 239 -0.18 -20.54 5.53
N VAL A 240 0.07 -21.67 4.85
CA VAL A 240 -0.97 -22.69 4.66
C VAL A 240 -1.53 -23.30 5.96
N PRO A 241 -0.80 -23.46 7.09
CA PRO A 241 -1.35 -24.08 8.29
C PRO A 241 -2.50 -23.27 8.92
N CYS A 242 -2.48 -21.94 8.76
CA CYS A 242 -3.50 -21.05 9.30
C CYS A 242 -4.64 -20.77 8.30
N HIS A 243 -4.45 -21.05 7.01
CA HIS A 243 -5.39 -20.71 5.93
C HIS A 243 -6.06 -21.93 5.29
N THR A 244 -5.80 -23.13 5.81
CA THR A 244 -6.32 -24.40 5.32
C THR A 244 -6.76 -25.29 6.47
N THR A 245 -7.39 -26.42 6.17
CA THR A 245 -7.88 -27.36 7.18
C THR A 245 -7.01 -28.62 7.22
N GLY A 246 -6.46 -28.92 8.39
CA GLY A 246 -5.75 -30.17 8.66
C GLY A 246 -4.34 -30.28 8.05
N PHE A 247 -3.72 -29.18 7.65
CA PHE A 247 -2.36 -29.23 7.10
C PHE A 247 -1.40 -30.02 8.01
N GLY A 248 -0.60 -30.90 7.39
CA GLY A 248 0.37 -31.76 8.08
C GLY A 248 -0.18 -33.07 8.63
N PHE A 249 -1.50 -33.30 8.55
CA PHE A 249 -2.12 -34.56 8.93
C PHE A 249 -2.42 -35.43 7.70
N GLU A 250 -2.46 -36.77 7.87
CA GLU A 250 -2.61 -37.73 6.77
C GLU A 250 -3.87 -37.52 5.90
N THR A 251 -4.96 -37.04 6.50
CA THR A 251 -6.23 -36.77 5.80
C THR A 251 -6.48 -35.28 5.56
N GLY A 252 -5.53 -34.41 5.91
CA GLY A 252 -5.69 -32.97 5.81
C GLY A 252 -5.07 -32.36 4.55
N PHE A 253 -5.15 -31.02 4.44
CA PHE A 253 -4.69 -30.27 3.28
C PHE A 253 -3.21 -30.53 2.93
N ARG A 254 -2.92 -30.71 1.64
CA ARG A 254 -1.57 -30.81 1.09
C ARG A 254 -1.30 -29.78 -0.01
N ILE A 255 -0.17 -29.09 0.09
CA ILE A 255 0.34 -28.18 -0.93
C ILE A 255 0.45 -28.91 -2.28
N GLY A 256 -0.09 -28.31 -3.34
CA GLY A 256 0.00 -28.82 -4.71
C GLY A 256 -0.82 -30.08 -5.02
N ARG A 257 -1.61 -30.61 -4.07
CA ARG A 257 -2.47 -31.79 -4.30
C ARG A 257 -3.94 -31.53 -4.01
N ASP A 258 -4.27 -30.75 -2.99
CA ASP A 258 -5.65 -30.52 -2.56
C ASP A 258 -6.09 -29.08 -2.87
N HIS A 259 -6.71 -28.84 -4.02
CA HIS A 259 -7.10 -27.48 -4.41
C HIS A 259 -8.55 -27.10 -4.04
N GLU A 260 -9.41 -28.04 -3.62
CA GLU A 260 -10.84 -27.74 -3.42
C GLU A 260 -11.43 -28.18 -2.08
N SER A 261 -11.17 -29.40 -1.59
CA SER A 261 -11.92 -29.96 -0.45
C SER A 261 -11.55 -29.39 0.91
N LEU A 262 -10.28 -29.03 1.14
CA LEU A 262 -9.74 -28.62 2.45
C LEU A 262 -9.08 -27.23 2.43
N THR A 263 -9.36 -26.45 1.38
CA THR A 263 -8.98 -25.03 1.33
C THR A 263 -9.86 -24.24 2.30
N ASN A 264 -9.30 -23.18 2.88
CA ASN A 264 -9.91 -22.31 3.89
C ASN A 264 -9.91 -22.89 5.31
N VAL A 265 -10.24 -22.04 6.29
CA VAL A 265 -10.44 -22.43 7.69
C VAL A 265 -11.87 -22.96 7.83
N GLN A 266 -12.02 -24.28 7.86
CA GLN A 266 -13.31 -24.95 7.83
C GLN A 266 -13.79 -25.38 9.23
N CYS A 267 -14.96 -26.02 9.30
CA CYS A 267 -15.59 -26.49 10.54
C CYS A 267 -14.62 -27.30 11.41
N GLU A 268 -13.80 -28.16 10.80
CA GLU A 268 -12.92 -29.10 11.49
C GLU A 268 -11.66 -28.45 12.07
N VAL A 269 -11.39 -27.18 11.78
CA VAL A 269 -10.37 -26.40 12.51
C VAL A 269 -10.85 -26.11 13.93
N CYS A 270 -12.09 -25.63 14.06
CA CYS A 270 -12.69 -25.33 15.35
C CYS A 270 -13.18 -26.59 16.07
N HIS A 271 -13.84 -27.49 15.33
CA HIS A 271 -14.53 -28.66 15.88
C HIS A 271 -13.69 -29.94 15.87
N GLY A 272 -12.47 -29.89 15.32
CA GLY A 272 -11.59 -31.04 15.17
C GLY A 272 -12.03 -31.99 14.02
N PRO A 273 -11.19 -32.98 13.67
CA PRO A 273 -11.49 -33.94 12.60
C PRO A 273 -12.80 -34.70 12.83
N GLY A 274 -13.68 -34.70 11.83
CA GLY A 274 -15.06 -35.17 11.94
C GLY A 274 -15.33 -36.59 11.43
N GLY A 275 -14.32 -37.31 10.92
CA GLY A 275 -14.50 -38.64 10.31
C GLY A 275 -15.23 -39.66 11.18
N GLN A 276 -14.92 -39.73 12.48
CA GLN A 276 -15.69 -40.57 13.40
C GLN A 276 -17.10 -40.06 13.65
N HIS A 277 -17.27 -38.75 13.74
CA HIS A 277 -18.55 -38.10 14.00
C HIS A 277 -19.54 -38.35 12.85
N VAL A 278 -19.09 -38.25 11.62
CA VAL A 278 -19.88 -38.55 10.42
C VAL A 278 -20.38 -40.01 10.43
N ARG A 279 -19.54 -40.95 10.87
CA ARG A 279 -19.92 -42.38 10.99
C ARG A 279 -20.85 -42.64 12.18
N ARG A 280 -20.63 -41.94 13.29
CA ARG A 280 -21.34 -42.11 14.56
C ARG A 280 -21.49 -40.76 15.25
N PRO A 281 -22.63 -40.06 15.08
CA PRO A 281 -22.82 -38.68 15.56
C PRO A 281 -22.90 -38.57 17.09
N GLU A 282 -21.75 -38.55 17.76
CA GLU A 282 -21.66 -38.48 19.22
C GLU A 282 -20.96 -37.21 19.68
N LYS A 283 -21.26 -36.79 20.92
CA LYS A 283 -20.64 -35.58 21.49
C LYS A 283 -19.17 -35.76 21.86
N ARG A 284 -18.68 -37.01 21.97
CA ARG A 284 -17.32 -37.32 22.42
C ARG A 284 -16.29 -37.39 21.29
N ASN A 285 -16.73 -37.50 20.04
CA ASN A 285 -15.86 -37.63 18.87
C ASN A 285 -15.85 -36.37 18.00
N ILE A 286 -16.25 -35.23 18.59
CA ILE A 286 -16.20 -33.91 17.99
C ILE A 286 -16.00 -32.86 19.09
N ARG A 287 -15.26 -31.79 18.83
CA ARG A 287 -15.07 -30.68 19.79
C ARG A 287 -16.29 -29.77 19.72
N ARG A 288 -17.22 -29.88 20.68
CA ARG A 288 -18.46 -29.08 20.68
C ARG A 288 -18.24 -27.58 20.92
N THR A 289 -17.29 -27.24 21.77
CA THR A 289 -17.03 -25.86 22.20
C THR A 289 -15.54 -25.58 22.02
N PRO A 290 -15.17 -24.74 21.03
CA PRO A 290 -13.80 -24.27 20.88
C PRO A 290 -13.35 -23.46 22.09
N THR A 291 -12.09 -23.58 22.48
CA THR A 291 -11.46 -22.75 23.54
C THR A 291 -10.64 -21.63 22.90
N PRO A 292 -10.37 -20.51 23.60
CA PRO A 292 -9.53 -19.43 23.08
C PRO A 292 -8.15 -19.90 22.61
N ASP A 293 -7.55 -20.87 23.31
CA ASP A 293 -6.22 -21.42 22.98
C ASP A 293 -6.17 -22.04 21.58
N LEU A 294 -7.31 -22.51 21.07
CA LEU A 294 -7.43 -23.05 19.71
C LEU A 294 -7.25 -21.93 18.68
N CYS A 295 -7.89 -20.80 18.91
CA CYS A 295 -7.79 -19.65 18.01
C CYS A 295 -6.38 -19.07 18.00
N GLN A 296 -5.70 -19.08 19.16
CA GLN A 296 -4.31 -18.61 19.30
C GLN A 296 -3.28 -19.49 18.59
N GLN A 297 -3.67 -20.67 18.09
CA GLN A 297 -2.80 -21.45 17.20
C GLN A 297 -2.53 -20.72 15.88
N CYS A 298 -3.40 -19.76 15.51
CA CYS A 298 -3.27 -18.93 14.31
C CYS A 298 -3.27 -17.43 14.64
N HIS A 299 -3.94 -17.00 15.71
CA HIS A 299 -4.03 -15.61 16.18
C HIS A 299 -3.14 -15.40 17.41
N ASP A 300 -1.84 -15.38 17.20
CA ASP A 300 -0.84 -15.07 18.23
C ASP A 300 -0.55 -13.56 18.30
N ALA A 301 0.38 -13.17 19.17
CA ALA A 301 0.78 -11.78 19.37
C ALA A 301 1.40 -11.13 18.11
N ASP A 302 1.91 -11.93 17.16
CA ASP A 302 2.49 -11.42 15.92
C ASP A 302 1.43 -11.19 14.84
N GLN A 303 0.38 -12.03 14.83
CA GLN A 303 -0.73 -11.95 13.85
C GLN A 303 -1.89 -11.07 14.33
N THR A 304 -2.14 -11.04 15.65
CA THR A 304 -3.25 -10.29 16.26
C THR A 304 -2.83 -9.81 17.66
N PRO A 305 -2.06 -8.70 17.75
CA PRO A 305 -1.46 -8.22 19.01
C PRO A 305 -2.46 -7.94 20.15
N ASP A 306 -3.70 -7.65 19.82
CA ASP A 306 -4.81 -7.31 20.72
C ASP A 306 -5.82 -8.46 20.89
N PHE A 307 -5.46 -9.70 20.51
CA PHE A 307 -6.36 -10.84 20.45
C PHE A 307 -7.15 -11.07 21.75
N ALA A 308 -6.50 -11.01 22.90
CA ALA A 308 -7.13 -11.26 24.19
C ALA A 308 -8.16 -10.18 24.57
N GLN A 309 -7.95 -8.94 24.11
CA GLN A 309 -8.80 -7.79 24.43
C GLN A 309 -10.11 -7.81 23.62
N HIS A 310 -10.06 -8.39 22.43
CA HIS A 310 -11.16 -8.41 21.46
C HIS A 310 -11.72 -9.82 21.17
N PHE A 311 -11.31 -10.81 21.97
CA PHE A 311 -11.72 -12.20 21.77
C PHE A 311 -13.25 -12.40 21.76
N PRO A 312 -14.04 -11.79 22.67
CA PRO A 312 -15.49 -11.93 22.65
C PRO A 312 -16.14 -11.46 21.34
N GLU A 313 -15.66 -10.35 20.79
CA GLU A 313 -16.18 -9.75 19.58
C GLU A 313 -15.76 -10.54 18.33
N MET A 314 -14.49 -10.97 18.26
CA MET A 314 -14.01 -11.88 17.21
C MET A 314 -14.75 -13.23 17.22
N LEU A 315 -15.02 -13.77 18.41
CA LEU A 315 -15.79 -15.01 18.54
C LEU A 315 -17.23 -14.83 18.06
N ALA A 316 -17.85 -13.66 18.31
CA ALA A 316 -19.20 -13.36 17.87
C ALA A 316 -19.35 -13.47 16.34
N GLU A 317 -18.32 -13.07 15.58
CA GLU A 317 -18.31 -13.10 14.11
C GLU A 317 -18.35 -14.52 13.53
N ILE A 318 -17.77 -15.49 14.24
CA ILE A 318 -17.60 -16.87 13.76
C ILE A 318 -18.56 -17.87 14.40
N THR A 319 -19.32 -17.46 15.44
CA THR A 319 -20.34 -18.33 16.05
C THR A 319 -21.45 -18.69 15.06
N HIS A 320 -22.20 -19.77 15.31
CA HIS A 320 -23.28 -20.24 14.41
C HIS A 320 -24.71 -19.98 14.91
N HIS A 321 -24.88 -19.05 15.85
CA HIS A 321 -26.21 -18.64 16.34
C HIS A 321 -26.99 -17.75 15.35
N GLY A 322 -26.49 -17.51 14.13
CA GLY A 322 -27.05 -16.56 13.17
C GLY A 322 -28.05 -17.17 12.19
N GLN A 323 -28.15 -18.50 12.12
CA GLN A 323 -29.07 -19.23 11.23
C GLN A 323 -28.93 -18.88 9.74
N GLY A 324 -27.71 -18.59 9.28
CA GLY A 324 -27.37 -18.16 7.93
C GLY A 324 -27.38 -16.64 7.73
N GLN A 325 -27.58 -15.84 8.78
CA GLN A 325 -27.53 -14.38 8.70
C GLN A 325 -26.11 -13.86 8.90
N LYS A 326 -25.70 -12.91 8.06
CA LYS A 326 -24.41 -12.22 8.18
C LYS A 326 -24.35 -11.50 9.54
N LYS A 327 -23.41 -11.88 10.39
CA LYS A 327 -23.25 -11.30 11.72
C LYS A 327 -22.49 -9.98 11.67
N PRO A 328 -22.82 -9.01 12.54
CA PRO A 328 -21.98 -7.84 12.71
C PRO A 328 -20.61 -8.30 13.22
N THR A 329 -19.55 -8.01 12.47
CA THR A 329 -18.17 -8.14 12.93
C THR A 329 -17.85 -7.11 14.04
N LEU A 330 -16.78 -7.27 14.83
CA LEU A 330 -16.21 -6.20 15.67
C LEU A 330 -16.01 -4.94 14.84
N GLN A 331 -15.53 -5.13 13.62
CA GLN A 331 -15.46 -4.12 12.60
C GLN A 331 -16.87 -3.56 12.28
N THR A 332 -17.90 -4.38 12.06
CA THR A 332 -19.30 -3.93 11.86
C THR A 332 -19.88 -3.20 13.09
N ALA A 333 -19.49 -3.54 14.32
CA ALA A 333 -19.90 -2.85 15.55
C ALA A 333 -19.18 -1.50 15.71
N LEU A 334 -17.98 -1.36 15.14
CA LEU A 334 -17.25 -0.11 14.96
C LEU A 334 -17.70 0.66 13.70
N GLU A 335 -18.59 0.07 12.90
CA GLU A 335 -19.04 0.52 11.58
C GLU A 335 -20.57 0.56 11.47
N THR A 336 -21.37 0.47 12.55
CA THR A 336 -22.83 0.61 12.45
C THR A 336 -23.36 1.49 13.56
N GLY A 337 -24.38 2.30 13.23
CA GLY A 337 -24.96 3.28 14.12
C GLY A 337 -25.82 2.62 15.19
N GLY A 338 -26.05 3.32 16.29
CA GLY A 338 -26.95 2.87 17.35
C GLY A 338 -28.32 2.48 16.78
N GLY A 339 -28.78 1.26 17.07
CA GLY A 339 -30.11 0.79 16.65
C GLY A 339 -30.22 0.31 15.20
N GLY A 340 -29.10 0.00 14.52
CA GLY A 340 -29.09 -0.55 13.16
C GLY A 340 -29.20 0.49 12.05
N LYS A 341 -29.02 1.78 12.40
CA LYS A 341 -29.00 2.90 11.46
C LYS A 341 -27.65 2.97 10.74
N PRO A 342 -27.59 3.50 9.51
CA PRO A 342 -26.32 3.84 8.87
C PRO A 342 -25.53 4.84 9.73
N LEU A 343 -24.29 4.50 10.08
CA LEU A 343 -23.33 5.38 10.75
C LEU A 343 -22.63 6.23 9.71
N VAL A 344 -22.71 7.55 9.87
CA VAL A 344 -21.99 8.53 9.06
C VAL A 344 -21.00 9.24 9.98
N GLU A 345 -19.71 9.03 9.77
CA GLU A 345 -18.63 9.68 10.53
C GLU A 345 -17.97 10.75 9.67
N LEU A 346 -18.01 12.00 10.11
CA LEU A 346 -17.35 13.14 9.47
C LEU A 346 -16.11 13.51 10.27
N PHE A 347 -14.94 13.38 9.65
CA PHE A 347 -13.65 13.73 10.22
C PHE A 347 -13.15 15.05 9.64
N VAL A 348 -12.94 16.03 10.50
CA VAL A 348 -12.57 17.39 10.10
C VAL A 348 -11.50 17.99 11.01
N MET A 349 -10.83 19.01 10.51
CA MET A 349 -10.10 19.97 11.35
C MET A 349 -10.93 21.26 11.36
N ALA A 350 -11.15 21.84 12.55
CA ALA A 350 -12.14 22.91 12.73
C ALA A 350 -11.85 24.17 11.91
N ASP A 351 -10.58 24.42 11.52
CA ASP A 351 -10.19 25.55 10.68
C ASP A 351 -9.77 25.17 9.24
N CYS A 352 -9.87 23.90 8.86
CA CYS A 352 -9.50 23.48 7.51
C CYS A 352 -10.50 23.99 6.46
N PRO A 353 -10.07 24.74 5.43
CA PRO A 353 -10.97 25.26 4.40
C PRO A 353 -11.64 24.16 3.56
N TYR A 354 -11.04 22.98 3.47
CA TYR A 354 -11.67 21.83 2.81
C TYR A 354 -12.68 21.13 3.72
N GLY A 355 -12.44 21.12 5.03
CA GLY A 355 -13.39 20.63 6.04
C GLY A 355 -14.68 21.46 6.03
N LYS A 356 -14.53 22.78 6.11
CA LYS A 356 -15.65 23.74 6.06
C LYS A 356 -16.50 23.59 4.80
N ARG A 357 -15.86 23.44 3.64
CA ARG A 357 -16.58 23.16 2.37
C ARG A 357 -17.34 21.84 2.36
N ALA A 358 -16.81 20.80 2.99
CA ALA A 358 -17.52 19.52 3.09
C ALA A 358 -18.69 19.62 4.07
N GLU A 359 -18.53 20.33 5.19
CA GLU A 359 -19.63 20.61 6.11
C GLU A 359 -20.76 21.39 5.40
N GLU A 360 -20.43 22.46 4.68
CA GLU A 360 -21.39 23.24 3.88
C GLU A 360 -22.12 22.40 2.82
N ALA A 361 -21.42 21.45 2.18
CA ALA A 361 -22.00 20.61 1.14
C ALA A 361 -22.86 19.46 1.69
N LEU A 362 -22.43 18.82 2.78
CA LEU A 362 -22.99 17.55 3.26
C LEU A 362 -23.99 17.73 4.40
N VAL A 363 -23.72 18.62 5.36
CA VAL A 363 -24.54 18.79 6.58
C VAL A 363 -26.00 19.11 6.25
N PRO A 364 -26.35 19.97 5.27
CA PRO A 364 -27.75 20.24 4.94
C PRO A 364 -28.54 19.00 4.50
N MET A 365 -27.89 18.03 3.85
CA MET A 365 -28.52 16.75 3.50
C MET A 365 -28.62 15.85 4.73
N LEU A 366 -27.54 15.72 5.49
CA LEU A 366 -27.48 14.84 6.67
C LEU A 366 -28.46 15.26 7.77
N GLN A 367 -28.65 16.58 7.98
CA GLN A 367 -29.65 17.11 8.90
C GLN A 367 -31.09 16.77 8.48
N LYS A 368 -31.38 16.73 7.17
CA LYS A 368 -32.71 16.32 6.67
C LYS A 368 -33.00 14.85 6.92
N LEU A 369 -31.96 14.00 6.91
CA LEU A 369 -32.08 12.58 7.23
C LEU A 369 -32.34 12.36 8.73
N GLY A 370 -31.87 13.26 9.58
CA GLY A 370 -32.23 13.31 11.00
C GLY A 370 -32.00 11.97 11.70
N ASP A 371 -33.05 11.40 12.27
CA ASP A 371 -33.00 10.14 13.01
C ASP A 371 -32.91 8.89 12.12
N GLN A 372 -32.88 9.01 10.79
CA GLN A 372 -32.68 7.88 9.87
C GLN A 372 -31.22 7.43 9.81
N ILE A 373 -30.28 8.24 10.30
CA ILE A 373 -28.85 7.95 10.36
C ILE A 373 -28.29 8.20 11.77
N ASP A 374 -27.11 7.65 12.07
CA ASP A 374 -26.29 8.02 13.22
C ASP A 374 -25.13 8.88 12.71
N LEU A 375 -25.24 10.20 12.85
CA LEU A 375 -24.24 11.15 12.38
C LEU A 375 -23.27 11.51 13.52
N ARG A 376 -21.96 11.36 13.29
CA ARG A 376 -20.92 11.67 14.28
C ARG A 376 -19.85 12.57 13.70
N LEU A 377 -19.42 13.54 14.50
CA LEU A 377 -18.33 14.46 14.17
C LEU A 377 -17.08 14.08 14.94
N TYR A 378 -15.95 13.98 14.24
CA TYR A 378 -14.64 13.72 14.83
C TYR A 378 -13.63 14.77 14.38
N PHE A 379 -12.82 15.23 15.32
CA PHE A 379 -11.73 16.17 15.06
C PHE A 379 -10.42 15.43 14.83
N ILE A 380 -9.61 15.98 13.92
CA ILE A 380 -8.25 15.51 13.64
C ILE A 380 -7.28 16.40 14.41
N ALA A 381 -6.71 15.86 15.49
CA ALA A 381 -5.69 16.50 16.32
C ALA A 381 -4.94 15.46 17.16
N ASP A 382 -3.79 15.85 17.71
CA ASP A 382 -2.93 15.00 18.54
C ASP A 382 -2.93 15.45 20.01
N GLU A 383 -2.69 14.52 20.94
CA GLU A 383 -2.50 14.81 22.37
C GLU A 383 -1.03 14.60 22.77
N VAL A 384 -0.46 15.55 23.51
CA VAL A 384 0.94 15.55 23.96
C VAL A 384 1.09 14.69 25.21
N GLY A 385 2.00 13.71 25.17
CA GLY A 385 2.35 12.88 26.35
C GLY A 385 1.61 11.55 26.45
N VAL A 386 0.90 11.13 25.39
CA VAL A 386 0.53 9.73 25.18
C VAL A 386 1.65 9.08 24.37
N ASP A 387 2.43 8.20 24.99
CA ASP A 387 3.40 7.36 24.28
C ASP A 387 2.66 6.49 23.22
N ASP A 388 3.18 6.47 21.99
CA ASP A 388 2.84 5.55 20.88
C ASP A 388 1.45 5.64 20.18
N VAL A 389 1.11 6.80 19.60
CA VAL A 389 0.35 6.81 18.34
C VAL A 389 1.30 7.17 17.20
N VAL A 390 1.44 6.21 16.28
CA VAL A 390 2.14 6.26 15.00
C VAL A 390 2.28 7.68 14.43
N ALA A 391 3.48 8.25 14.46
CA ALA A 391 3.86 9.27 13.49
C ALA A 391 3.85 8.60 12.10
N PRO A 392 3.02 9.05 11.13
CA PRO A 392 2.92 8.37 9.85
C PRO A 392 4.23 8.41 9.08
N SER A 393 4.52 7.26 8.46
CA SER A 393 5.36 7.18 7.27
C SER A 393 4.95 8.25 6.25
N ALA A 394 5.92 8.76 5.50
CA ALA A 394 5.77 9.87 4.58
C ALA A 394 4.91 9.59 3.32
N ASN A 395 4.02 8.60 3.31
CA ASN A 395 3.43 8.08 2.06
C ASN A 395 1.94 7.69 2.08
N THR A 396 1.08 8.49 2.71
CA THR A 396 -0.34 8.52 2.33
C THR A 396 -0.57 9.66 1.33
N ARG A 397 -1.34 9.38 0.26
CA ARG A 397 -1.60 10.29 -0.87
C ARG A 397 -1.98 11.69 -0.38
N ARG A 398 -1.03 12.63 -0.41
CA ARG A 398 -1.26 14.01 0.02
C ARG A 398 -2.06 14.75 -1.04
N ALA A 399 -3.24 15.24 -0.66
CA ALA A 399 -3.93 16.28 -1.42
C ALA A 399 -3.01 17.52 -1.51
N PRO A 400 -2.93 18.22 -2.66
CA PRO A 400 -2.10 19.41 -2.79
C PRO A 400 -2.62 20.52 -1.86
N GLY A 401 -1.91 20.81 -0.76
CA GLY A 401 -2.20 21.94 0.12
C GLY A 401 -1.99 21.73 1.61
N CYS A 402 -1.89 20.48 2.11
CA CYS A 402 -1.75 20.20 3.54
C CYS A 402 -0.39 19.53 3.83
N SER A 403 0.65 20.34 4.00
CA SER A 403 1.94 19.91 4.54
C SER A 403 2.29 20.75 5.77
N GLY A 404 1.58 20.53 6.88
CA GLY A 404 1.92 21.12 8.17
C GLY A 404 2.38 20.04 9.14
N THR A 405 3.42 20.32 9.91
CA THR A 405 3.60 19.70 11.22
C THR A 405 2.53 20.28 12.14
N THR A 406 1.86 19.45 12.95
CA THR A 406 0.92 19.94 13.96
C THR A 406 1.63 20.91 14.90
N THR A 407 1.03 22.07 15.17
CA THR A 407 1.54 23.11 16.07
C THR A 407 0.59 23.26 17.27
N GLY A 408 1.09 23.80 18.38
CA GLY A 408 0.30 24.03 19.60
C GLY A 408 1.18 24.10 20.85
N THR A 409 0.76 24.91 21.83
CA THR A 409 1.55 25.19 23.06
C THR A 409 1.06 24.42 24.29
N GLY A 410 -0.11 23.76 24.19
CA GLY A 410 -0.77 23.07 25.30
C GLY A 410 -0.76 21.54 25.20
N ARG A 411 -1.79 20.92 25.80
CA ARG A 411 -2.02 19.46 25.85
C ARG A 411 -2.33 18.84 24.48
N PHE A 412 -2.84 19.62 23.53
CA PHE A 412 -3.21 19.13 22.20
C PHE A 412 -2.46 19.90 21.10
N ARG A 413 -2.34 19.29 19.91
CA ARG A 413 -1.73 19.88 18.71
C ARG A 413 -2.62 19.65 17.50
N SER A 414 -2.69 20.62 16.60
CA SER A 414 -3.45 20.52 15.35
C SER A 414 -2.67 21.16 14.19
N LEU A 415 -3.16 21.04 12.96
CA LEU A 415 -2.45 21.58 11.80
C LEU A 415 -2.43 23.13 11.80
N HIS A 416 -3.48 23.75 12.33
CA HIS A 416 -3.63 25.21 12.37
C HIS A 416 -3.40 25.85 13.75
N GLY A 417 -2.92 25.07 14.72
CA GLY A 417 -2.46 25.57 16.03
C GLY A 417 -3.56 25.71 17.07
N ASP A 418 -3.25 26.43 18.16
CA ASP A 418 -4.08 26.47 19.37
C ASP A 418 -5.52 26.98 19.14
N ALA A 419 -5.72 27.89 18.17
CA ALA A 419 -7.05 28.40 17.83
C ALA A 419 -7.99 27.30 17.27
N GLU A 420 -7.46 26.40 16.45
CA GLU A 420 -8.20 25.28 15.90
C GLU A 420 -8.52 24.23 16.97
N VAL A 421 -7.60 24.01 17.90
CA VAL A 421 -7.83 23.15 19.08
C VAL A 421 -8.96 23.73 19.93
N GLU A 422 -8.90 25.03 20.24
CA GLU A 422 -9.92 25.70 21.05
C GLU A 422 -11.30 25.64 20.36
N GLU A 423 -11.35 25.86 19.04
CA GLU A 423 -12.56 25.74 18.25
C GLU A 423 -13.13 24.31 18.28
N GLY A 424 -12.28 23.29 18.09
CA GLY A 424 -12.70 21.89 18.17
C GLY A 424 -13.25 21.51 19.55
N ILE A 425 -12.60 21.95 20.63
CA ILE A 425 -13.12 21.78 22.00
C ILE A 425 -14.48 22.47 22.13
N ARG A 426 -14.62 23.69 21.61
CA ARG A 426 -15.86 24.47 21.69
C ARG A 426 -17.02 23.79 20.99
N GLN A 427 -16.79 23.24 19.79
CA GLN A 427 -17.82 22.51 19.05
C GLN A 427 -18.29 21.26 19.82
N LEU A 428 -17.40 20.53 20.50
CA LEU A 428 -17.79 19.39 21.36
C LEU A 428 -18.51 19.80 22.64
N VAL A 429 -18.13 20.94 23.23
CA VAL A 429 -18.86 21.52 24.37
C VAL A 429 -20.27 21.92 23.95
N ILE A 430 -20.42 22.51 22.76
CA ILE A 430 -21.72 22.87 22.18
C ILE A 430 -22.53 21.61 21.86
N GLU A 431 -21.93 20.56 21.29
CA GLU A 431 -22.59 19.27 21.06
C GLU A 431 -23.17 18.71 22.38
N LYS A 432 -22.42 18.84 23.48
CA LYS A 432 -22.85 18.36 24.79
C LYS A 432 -23.97 19.20 25.42
N LEU A 433 -23.87 20.52 25.35
CA LEU A 433 -24.80 21.43 26.03
C LEU A 433 -26.04 21.76 25.18
N TYR A 434 -25.86 21.85 23.88
CA TYR A 434 -26.82 22.32 22.88
C TYR A 434 -26.81 21.42 21.63
N PRO A 435 -27.05 20.11 21.75
CA PRO A 435 -26.93 19.16 20.63
C PRO A 435 -27.76 19.55 19.40
N ASP A 436 -28.97 20.10 19.62
CA ASP A 436 -29.86 20.53 18.54
C ASP A 436 -29.32 21.75 17.75
N GLN A 437 -28.37 22.49 18.32
CA GLN A 437 -27.80 23.70 17.72
C GLN A 437 -26.40 23.51 17.19
N LEU A 438 -25.76 22.35 17.41
CA LEU A 438 -24.39 22.07 16.96
C LEU A 438 -24.19 22.40 15.48
N TRP A 439 -25.04 21.86 14.62
CA TRP A 439 -24.90 22.01 13.17
C TRP A 439 -25.21 23.43 12.68
N ASN A 440 -26.15 24.13 13.33
CA ASN A 440 -26.42 25.55 13.04
C ASN A 440 -25.22 26.41 13.43
N TYR A 441 -24.58 26.09 14.55
CA TYR A 441 -23.35 26.73 14.99
C TYR A 441 -22.20 26.47 14.03
N ILE A 442 -21.94 25.22 13.63
CA ILE A 442 -20.86 24.88 12.68
C ILE A 442 -21.07 25.59 11.34
N LEU A 443 -22.27 25.54 10.77
CA LEU A 443 -22.56 26.21 9.49
C LEU A 443 -22.43 27.73 9.59
N GLY A 444 -22.94 28.35 10.67
CA GLY A 444 -22.77 29.80 10.89
C GLY A 444 -21.31 30.19 11.14
N ARG A 445 -20.53 29.33 11.80
CA ARG A 445 -19.11 29.52 12.10
C ARG A 445 -18.23 29.41 10.86
N ASN A 446 -18.65 28.62 9.87
CA ASN A 446 -17.99 28.53 8.57
C ASN A 446 -18.13 29.82 7.76
N GLU A 447 -19.24 30.54 7.93
CA GLU A 447 -19.47 31.85 7.31
C GLU A 447 -18.73 33.00 8.04
N GLN A 448 -18.50 32.89 9.36
CA GLN A 448 -17.95 33.96 10.19
C GLN A 448 -16.72 33.48 11.00
N VAL A 449 -15.52 33.88 10.58
CA VAL A 449 -14.26 33.34 11.12
C VAL A 449 -13.93 33.83 12.55
N ASP A 450 -14.41 34.99 12.99
CA ASP A 450 -13.96 35.62 14.24
C ASP A 450 -15.06 35.86 15.30
N ALA A 451 -16.34 35.58 15.00
CA ALA A 451 -17.49 36.11 15.76
C ALA A 451 -18.30 35.03 16.53
N TRP A 452 -17.64 34.00 17.08
CA TRP A 452 -18.37 32.85 17.65
C TRP A 452 -19.33 33.21 18.80
N ARG A 453 -19.00 34.24 19.59
CA ARG A 453 -19.82 34.67 20.74
C ARG A 453 -21.14 35.28 20.29
N ASP A 454 -21.10 36.12 19.25
CA ASP A 454 -22.30 36.73 18.69
C ASP A 454 -23.20 35.64 18.09
N LEU A 455 -22.62 34.73 17.31
CA LEU A 455 -23.32 33.57 16.77
C LEU A 455 -23.94 32.69 17.86
N ALA A 456 -23.20 32.39 18.93
CA ALA A 456 -23.70 31.59 20.04
C ALA A 456 -24.88 32.28 20.77
N VAL A 457 -24.82 33.60 20.96
CA VAL A 457 -25.93 34.39 21.52
C VAL A 457 -27.14 34.39 20.59
N GLU A 458 -26.94 34.56 19.29
CA GLU A 458 -28.01 34.49 18.27
C GLU A 458 -28.71 33.12 18.26
N LEU A 459 -27.96 32.05 18.49
CA LEU A 459 -28.48 30.68 18.62
C LEU A 459 -29.02 30.37 20.03
N GLY A 460 -29.06 31.34 20.94
CA GLY A 460 -29.64 31.21 22.28
C GLY A 460 -28.80 30.42 23.28
N MET A 461 -27.48 30.38 23.11
CA MET A 461 -26.54 29.63 23.96
C MET A 461 -25.95 30.52 25.08
N ASP A 462 -25.58 29.89 26.21
CA ASP A 462 -24.86 30.55 27.31
C ASP A 462 -23.36 30.57 27.02
N VAL A 463 -22.87 31.71 26.51
CA VAL A 463 -21.45 31.91 26.18
C VAL A 463 -20.53 31.80 27.39
N VAL A 464 -21.00 32.13 28.60
CA VAL A 464 -20.18 32.08 29.82
C VAL A 464 -19.98 30.62 30.22
N GLN A 465 -21.05 29.82 30.15
CA GLN A 465 -20.97 28.38 30.41
C GLN A 465 -20.07 27.67 29.41
N ILE A 466 -20.18 28.01 28.12
CA ILE A 466 -19.35 27.42 27.06
C ILE A 466 -17.86 27.75 27.30
N ASP A 467 -17.52 29.03 27.52
CA ASP A 467 -16.12 29.47 27.73
C ASP A 467 -15.49 28.78 28.95
N ALA A 468 -16.26 28.65 30.03
CA ALA A 468 -15.81 27.97 31.25
C ALA A 468 -15.52 26.47 31.03
N MET A 469 -16.34 25.77 30.23
CA MET A 469 -16.12 24.37 29.91
C MET A 469 -14.98 24.15 28.91
N VAL A 470 -14.83 25.04 27.92
CA VAL A 470 -13.73 25.00 26.94
C VAL A 470 -12.38 25.15 27.64
N GLY A 471 -12.27 26.08 28.59
CA GLY A 471 -11.04 26.28 29.38
C GLY A 471 -10.82 25.27 30.51
N GLY A 472 -11.75 24.33 30.73
CA GLY A 472 -11.75 23.39 31.85
C GLY A 472 -11.38 21.95 31.49
N ASP A 473 -11.15 21.12 32.51
CA ASP A 473 -10.78 19.71 32.35
C ASP A 473 -11.83 18.89 31.58
N GLU A 474 -13.11 19.28 31.71
CA GLU A 474 -14.21 18.60 31.04
C GLU A 474 -14.18 18.81 29.51
N GLY A 475 -13.90 20.03 29.04
CA GLY A 475 -13.69 20.30 27.62
C GLY A 475 -12.48 19.55 27.06
N ALA A 476 -11.38 19.53 27.81
CA ALA A 476 -10.19 18.76 27.43
C ALA A 476 -10.48 17.24 27.36
N LEU A 477 -11.27 16.69 28.28
CA LEU A 477 -11.65 15.28 28.26
C LEU A 477 -12.56 14.94 27.07
N LEU A 478 -13.53 15.82 26.74
CA LEU A 478 -14.36 15.65 25.54
C LEU A 478 -13.51 15.59 24.28
N PHE A 479 -12.55 16.50 24.15
CA PHE A 479 -11.67 16.57 22.99
C PHE A 479 -10.73 15.37 22.90
N SER A 480 -10.09 14.97 24.00
CA SER A 480 -9.26 13.75 24.07
C SER A 480 -10.02 12.48 23.64
N ASN A 481 -11.26 12.31 24.11
CA ASN A 481 -12.10 11.18 23.72
C ASN A 481 -12.50 11.22 22.23
N ASN A 482 -12.76 12.41 21.70
CA ASN A 482 -13.17 12.59 20.32
C ASN A 482 -12.04 12.30 19.33
N ILE A 483 -10.85 12.91 19.52
CA ILE A 483 -9.71 12.78 18.60
C ILE A 483 -9.15 11.36 18.54
N ARG A 484 -9.41 10.54 19.58
CA ARG A 484 -8.99 9.12 19.64
C ARG A 484 -9.49 8.32 18.45
N ARG A 485 -10.69 8.59 17.93
CA ARG A 485 -11.24 7.86 16.78
C ARG A 485 -10.42 8.11 15.51
N ALA A 486 -10.08 9.36 15.23
CA ALA A 486 -9.24 9.73 14.09
C ALA A 486 -7.84 9.10 14.21
N ASN A 487 -7.26 9.17 15.41
CA ASN A 487 -5.93 8.64 15.72
C ASN A 487 -5.86 7.11 15.59
N LEU A 488 -6.87 6.38 16.07
CA LEU A 488 -6.95 4.92 15.92
C LEU A 488 -7.09 4.47 14.46
N LEU A 489 -7.79 5.25 13.65
CA LEU A 489 -8.00 4.95 12.23
C LEU A 489 -6.87 5.48 11.32
N GLY A 490 -5.90 6.20 11.86
CA GLY A 490 -4.85 6.85 11.06
C GLY A 490 -5.40 7.93 10.12
N ILE A 491 -6.52 8.57 10.49
CA ILE A 491 -7.14 9.63 9.70
C ILE A 491 -6.48 10.96 10.06
N HIS A 492 -5.73 11.50 9.10
CA HIS A 492 -4.96 12.75 9.26
C HIS A 492 -5.32 13.82 8.20
N ALA A 493 -6.30 13.55 7.35
CA ALA A 493 -6.72 14.45 6.27
C ALA A 493 -8.16 14.93 6.50
N SER A 494 -8.35 16.25 6.47
CA SER A 494 -9.67 16.88 6.52
C SER A 494 -10.07 17.37 5.13
N PRO A 495 -11.29 17.07 4.64
CA PRO A 495 -12.30 16.21 5.26
C PRO A 495 -12.03 14.72 4.94
N THR A 496 -12.44 13.83 5.84
CA THR A 496 -12.63 12.41 5.56
C THR A 496 -14.04 12.03 5.98
N VAL A 497 -14.77 11.28 5.14
CA VAL A 497 -16.14 10.85 5.45
C VAL A 497 -16.20 9.35 5.38
N LEU A 498 -16.65 8.71 6.46
CA LEU A 498 -16.92 7.28 6.49
C LEU A 498 -18.42 7.04 6.57
N VAL A 499 -18.93 6.10 5.78
CA VAL A 499 -20.23 5.49 6.03
C VAL A 499 -19.98 4.05 6.41
N ASN A 500 -20.33 3.71 7.65
CA ASN A 500 -20.07 2.40 8.22
C ASN A 500 -18.60 1.96 8.05
N GLY A 501 -17.69 2.86 8.44
CA GLY A 501 -16.23 2.72 8.27
C GLY A 501 -15.70 2.60 6.85
N GLN A 502 -16.56 2.68 5.82
CA GLN A 502 -16.11 2.76 4.43
C GLN A 502 -15.95 4.22 4.03
N GLU A 503 -14.76 4.57 3.56
CA GLU A 503 -14.47 5.93 3.10
C GLU A 503 -15.21 6.27 1.81
N VAL A 504 -15.83 7.44 1.77
CA VAL A 504 -16.49 7.99 0.59
C VAL A 504 -15.51 8.92 -0.14
N GLU A 505 -14.94 8.44 -1.26
CA GLU A 505 -13.85 9.12 -2.00
C GLU A 505 -14.20 10.54 -2.51
N ALA A 506 -15.49 10.87 -2.66
CA ALA A 506 -15.97 12.16 -3.15
C ALA A 506 -16.67 12.97 -2.03
N PHE A 507 -15.88 13.56 -1.15
CA PHE A 507 -16.30 14.28 0.07
C PHE A 507 -17.18 15.54 -0.12
N TYR A 508 -17.60 15.85 -1.35
CA TYR A 508 -18.57 16.90 -1.70
C TYR A 508 -19.71 16.38 -2.60
N ASP A 509 -19.69 15.11 -3.00
CA ASP A 509 -20.73 14.49 -3.82
C ASP A 509 -21.82 13.91 -2.90
N THR A 510 -22.90 14.65 -2.72
CA THR A 510 -24.08 14.23 -1.96
C THR A 510 -24.70 12.94 -2.52
N GLY A 511 -24.57 12.67 -3.82
CA GLY A 511 -25.02 11.43 -4.45
C GLY A 511 -24.17 10.21 -4.07
N ALA A 512 -22.85 10.37 -3.98
CA ALA A 512 -21.95 9.30 -3.50
C ALA A 512 -22.21 8.98 -2.02
N LEU A 513 -22.42 10.01 -1.19
CA LEU A 513 -22.77 9.84 0.22
C LEU A 513 -24.14 9.17 0.38
N ALA A 514 -25.16 9.61 -0.36
CA ALA A 514 -26.49 9.01 -0.36
C ALA A 514 -26.44 7.52 -0.72
N GLN A 515 -25.67 7.13 -1.74
CA GLN A 515 -25.48 5.73 -2.08
C GLN A 515 -24.82 4.92 -0.98
N ALA A 516 -23.78 5.44 -0.35
CA ALA A 516 -23.10 4.75 0.73
C ALA A 516 -24.05 4.49 1.92
N ILE A 517 -24.93 5.47 2.22
CA ILE A 517 -26.00 5.33 3.22
C ILE A 517 -27.00 4.25 2.78
N CYS A 518 -27.46 4.31 1.53
CA CYS A 518 -28.48 3.42 0.97
C CYS A 518 -28.02 1.98 0.74
N ALA A 519 -26.73 1.77 0.54
CA ALA A 519 -26.13 0.43 0.50
C ALA A 519 -26.30 -0.31 1.83
N THR A 520 -26.49 0.44 2.92
CA THR A 520 -26.69 -0.10 4.27
C THR A 520 -28.17 -0.25 4.59
N ASP A 521 -28.93 0.84 4.45
CA ASP A 521 -30.37 0.81 4.66
C ASP A 521 -31.09 1.52 3.50
N SER A 522 -31.64 0.71 2.61
CA SER A 522 -32.45 1.16 1.47
C SER A 522 -33.74 1.89 1.86
N LYS A 523 -34.13 1.89 3.14
CA LYS A 523 -35.34 2.56 3.62
C LYS A 523 -35.13 4.03 3.98
N VAL A 524 -33.89 4.52 3.99
CA VAL A 524 -33.61 5.94 4.20
C VAL A 524 -34.23 6.71 3.03
N ASP A 525 -34.88 7.84 3.30
CA ASP A 525 -35.71 8.55 2.33
C ASP A 525 -34.96 8.91 1.03
N VAL A 526 -33.67 9.28 1.16
CA VAL A 526 -32.80 9.64 0.02
C VAL A 526 -32.59 8.48 -0.96
N CYS A 527 -32.81 7.23 -0.55
CA CYS A 527 -32.60 6.04 -1.38
C CYS A 527 -33.62 5.90 -2.50
N SER A 528 -34.82 6.45 -2.31
CA SER A 528 -35.88 6.43 -3.32
C SER A 528 -35.56 7.30 -4.55
N GLU A 529 -34.60 8.21 -4.42
CA GLU A 529 -34.20 9.15 -5.47
C GLU A 529 -32.93 8.70 -6.22
N LEU A 530 -32.31 7.59 -5.81
CA LEU A 530 -31.07 7.10 -6.41
C LEU A 530 -31.31 6.34 -7.73
N PRO A 531 -30.43 6.51 -8.73
CA PRO A 531 -30.45 5.67 -9.92
C PRO A 531 -30.12 4.21 -9.56
N VAL A 532 -30.75 3.25 -10.25
CA VAL A 532 -30.58 1.80 -10.00
C VAL A 532 -29.11 1.35 -10.02
N CYS A 533 -28.26 2.00 -10.82
CA CYS A 533 -26.81 1.81 -10.81
C CYS A 533 -26.08 3.05 -11.38
N ARG A 534 -24.85 3.30 -10.91
CA ARG A 534 -23.92 4.32 -11.44
C ARG A 534 -22.66 3.69 -12.02
N SER A 535 -22.34 2.46 -11.63
CA SER A 535 -21.20 1.70 -12.12
C SER A 535 -21.49 0.19 -12.09
N ASP A 536 -20.65 -0.60 -12.76
CA ASP A 536 -20.73 -2.06 -12.71
C ASP A 536 -20.62 -2.63 -11.28
N ALA A 537 -19.97 -1.89 -10.36
CA ALA A 537 -19.83 -2.32 -8.97
C ALA A 537 -21.19 -2.38 -8.25
N ASP A 538 -22.13 -1.50 -8.62
CA ASP A 538 -23.50 -1.49 -8.09
C ASP A 538 -24.32 -2.70 -8.56
N CYS A 539 -23.83 -3.40 -9.59
CA CYS A 539 -24.47 -4.58 -10.16
C CYS A 539 -23.79 -5.90 -9.71
N ALA A 540 -22.96 -5.88 -8.67
CA ALA A 540 -22.22 -7.05 -8.23
C ALA A 540 -23.16 -8.17 -7.70
N VAL A 541 -23.14 -9.31 -8.37
CA VAL A 541 -23.85 -10.53 -7.95
C VAL A 541 -22.86 -11.70 -7.91
N PRO A 542 -22.80 -12.48 -6.82
CA PRO A 542 -21.92 -13.65 -6.75
C PRO A 542 -22.11 -14.59 -7.93
N GLY A 543 -21.01 -14.92 -8.63
CA GLY A 543 -21.02 -15.85 -9.77
C GLY A 543 -21.49 -15.26 -11.11
N LYS A 544 -21.84 -13.98 -11.18
CA LYS A 544 -22.21 -13.28 -12.42
C LYS A 544 -21.33 -12.04 -12.64
N ILE A 545 -21.27 -11.56 -13.87
CA ILE A 545 -20.72 -10.24 -14.22
C ILE A 545 -21.90 -9.28 -14.36
N GLY A 546 -22.01 -8.34 -13.42
CA GLY A 546 -22.96 -7.23 -13.51
C GLY A 546 -22.41 -6.07 -14.32
N VAL A 547 -23.23 -5.55 -15.23
CA VAL A 547 -22.93 -4.38 -16.06
C VAL A 547 -24.01 -3.33 -15.83
N CYS A 548 -23.60 -2.11 -15.50
CA CYS A 548 -24.53 -0.99 -15.37
C CYS A 548 -24.72 -0.29 -16.71
N VAL A 549 -25.95 -0.27 -17.22
CA VAL A 549 -26.27 0.48 -18.44
C VAL A 549 -27.13 1.69 -18.10
N HIS A 550 -26.91 2.79 -18.81
CA HIS A 550 -27.45 4.12 -18.49
C HIS A 550 -27.09 4.62 -17.08
N ALA A 551 -25.86 4.35 -16.65
CA ALA A 551 -25.29 4.80 -15.38
C ALA A 551 -25.61 6.27 -15.06
N ASN A 552 -25.92 6.56 -13.79
CA ASN A 552 -26.24 7.91 -13.29
C ASN A 552 -27.52 8.53 -13.88
N THR A 553 -28.42 7.75 -14.46
CA THR A 553 -29.68 8.26 -15.01
C THR A 553 -30.88 7.55 -14.39
N PRO A 554 -32.09 8.14 -14.44
CA PRO A 554 -33.32 7.46 -14.05
C PRO A 554 -33.60 6.17 -14.84
N GLN A 555 -32.94 5.97 -15.99
CA GLN A 555 -33.04 4.78 -16.83
C GLN A 555 -31.97 3.72 -16.52
N ALA A 556 -31.15 3.94 -15.48
CA ALA A 556 -30.12 3.00 -15.07
C ALA A 556 -30.71 1.60 -14.84
N LYS A 557 -30.02 0.56 -15.29
CA LYS A 557 -30.38 -0.84 -15.00
C LYS A 557 -29.12 -1.72 -14.94
N CYS A 558 -29.17 -2.75 -14.10
CA CYS A 558 -28.14 -3.77 -14.05
C CYS A 558 -28.46 -4.94 -14.99
N GLU A 559 -27.55 -5.25 -15.90
CA GLU A 559 -27.59 -6.44 -16.74
C GLU A 559 -26.62 -7.49 -16.21
N MET A 560 -27.07 -8.75 -16.11
CA MET A 560 -26.31 -9.85 -15.52
C MET A 560 -25.86 -10.82 -16.62
N HIS A 561 -24.58 -11.15 -16.62
CA HIS A 561 -23.98 -12.03 -17.62
C HIS A 561 -23.19 -13.16 -16.96
N ASP A 562 -23.07 -14.29 -17.65
CA ASP A 562 -22.20 -15.38 -17.21
C ASP A 562 -20.72 -15.02 -17.43
N PRO A 563 -19.81 -15.38 -16.50
CA PRO A 563 -18.38 -15.18 -16.69
C PRO A 563 -17.88 -15.99 -17.88
N ILE A 564 -17.25 -15.32 -18.84
CA ILE A 564 -16.54 -15.96 -19.94
C ILE A 564 -15.07 -16.05 -19.58
N SER A 565 -14.52 -17.26 -19.59
CA SER A 565 -13.08 -17.48 -19.48
C SER A 565 -12.41 -17.26 -20.83
N PHE A 566 -11.31 -16.52 -20.82
CA PHE A 566 -10.41 -16.33 -21.95
C PHE A 566 -8.98 -16.32 -21.43
N ARG A 567 -8.02 -16.62 -22.30
CA ARG A 567 -6.59 -16.59 -22.00
C ARG A 567 -5.96 -15.28 -22.45
N VAL A 568 -4.99 -14.83 -21.67
CA VAL A 568 -4.06 -13.75 -22.03
C VAL A 568 -2.65 -14.30 -22.07
N GLN A 569 -2.06 -14.31 -23.26
CA GLN A 569 -0.63 -14.59 -23.41
C GLN A 569 0.16 -13.30 -23.19
N VAL A 570 1.08 -13.32 -22.23
CA VAL A 570 1.93 -12.21 -21.82
C VAL A 570 3.31 -12.43 -22.41
N LEU A 571 3.60 -11.78 -23.53
CA LEU A 571 4.94 -11.78 -24.08
C LEU A 571 5.80 -10.79 -23.31
N ASN A 572 6.87 -11.27 -22.68
CA ASN A 572 7.79 -10.43 -21.93
C ASN A 572 9.25 -10.78 -22.21
N ASP A 573 10.17 -9.91 -21.82
CA ASP A 573 11.61 -10.19 -21.83
C ASP A 573 12.13 -10.18 -20.40
N SER A 574 12.64 -11.32 -19.92
CA SER A 574 13.21 -11.44 -18.57
C SER A 574 14.43 -10.54 -18.31
N THR A 575 15.04 -9.98 -19.36
CA THR A 575 16.12 -8.99 -19.26
C THR A 575 15.63 -7.54 -19.29
N CYS A 576 14.34 -7.32 -19.57
CA CYS A 576 13.77 -5.98 -19.63
C CYS A 576 13.50 -5.42 -18.23
N VAL A 577 14.27 -4.39 -17.87
CA VAL A 577 14.24 -3.75 -16.54
C VAL A 577 12.92 -3.03 -16.25
N VAL A 578 12.16 -2.67 -17.29
CA VAL A 578 10.98 -1.79 -17.21
C VAL A 578 9.69 -2.43 -17.72
N CYS A 579 9.72 -3.71 -18.07
CA CYS A 579 8.58 -4.41 -18.66
C CYS A 579 7.64 -5.01 -17.60
N GLU A 580 7.01 -4.15 -16.81
CA GLU A 580 6.07 -4.54 -15.77
C GLU A 580 4.74 -5.07 -16.33
N THR A 581 4.35 -6.28 -15.91
CA THR A 581 3.10 -6.92 -16.33
C THR A 581 1.99 -6.83 -15.29
N TYR A 582 2.37 -6.67 -14.02
CA TYR A 582 1.47 -6.75 -12.87
C TYR A 582 0.27 -5.77 -12.93
N PRO A 583 0.44 -4.47 -13.25
CA PRO A 583 -0.69 -3.55 -13.31
C PRO A 583 -1.77 -4.01 -14.29
N PHE A 584 -1.36 -4.48 -15.47
CA PHE A 584 -2.29 -4.99 -16.48
C PHE A 584 -3.00 -6.27 -16.02
N VAL A 585 -2.24 -7.22 -15.46
CA VAL A 585 -2.78 -8.49 -14.93
C VAL A 585 -3.82 -8.22 -13.83
N ARG A 586 -3.49 -7.36 -12.86
CA ARG A 586 -4.38 -7.00 -11.75
C ARG A 586 -5.67 -6.35 -12.24
N SER A 587 -5.58 -5.34 -13.10
CA SER A 587 -6.76 -4.66 -13.66
C SER A 587 -7.63 -5.62 -14.48
N THR A 588 -7.01 -6.51 -15.24
CA THR A 588 -7.73 -7.50 -16.05
C THR A 588 -8.43 -8.54 -15.17
N LEU A 589 -7.80 -9.03 -14.09
CA LEU A 589 -8.44 -9.95 -13.12
C LEU A 589 -9.66 -9.33 -12.43
N ALA A 590 -9.57 -8.04 -12.07
CA ALA A 590 -10.69 -7.34 -11.45
C ALA A 590 -11.89 -7.20 -12.40
N LEU A 591 -11.62 -7.00 -13.70
CA LEU A 591 -12.64 -6.87 -14.73
C LEU A 591 -13.13 -8.20 -15.30
N PHE A 592 -12.32 -9.25 -15.22
CA PHE A 592 -12.61 -10.54 -15.83
C PHE A 592 -12.17 -11.64 -14.85
N PRO A 593 -13.00 -12.01 -13.86
CA PRO A 593 -12.59 -12.93 -12.80
C PRO A 593 -12.18 -14.33 -13.29
N SER A 594 -12.63 -14.73 -14.48
CA SER A 594 -12.35 -16.04 -15.09
C SER A 594 -11.23 -16.01 -16.12
N VAL A 595 -10.51 -14.90 -16.24
CA VAL A 595 -9.36 -14.78 -17.15
C VAL A 595 -8.18 -15.60 -16.64
N SER A 596 -7.40 -16.19 -17.57
CA SER A 596 -6.15 -16.90 -17.26
C SER A 596 -4.97 -16.21 -17.95
N PHE A 597 -3.78 -16.31 -17.36
CA PHE A 597 -2.55 -15.71 -17.91
C PHE A 597 -1.50 -16.77 -18.18
N GLU A 598 -0.77 -16.61 -19.27
CA GLU A 598 0.35 -17.46 -19.68
C GLU A 598 1.51 -16.55 -20.09
N THR A 599 2.63 -16.60 -19.38
CA THR A 599 3.81 -15.76 -19.70
C THR A 599 4.73 -16.49 -20.67
N VAL A 600 5.16 -15.81 -21.74
CA VAL A 600 6.07 -16.34 -22.77
C VAL A 600 7.26 -15.41 -22.93
N GLU A 601 8.48 -15.96 -22.81
CA GLU A 601 9.72 -15.23 -23.07
C GLU A 601 9.82 -14.86 -24.55
N ILE A 602 10.00 -13.58 -24.88
CA ILE A 602 10.05 -13.11 -26.26
C ILE A 602 11.19 -13.76 -27.05
N GLN A 603 12.31 -14.08 -26.41
CA GLN A 603 13.47 -14.70 -27.04
C GLN A 603 13.29 -16.21 -27.29
N SER A 604 12.24 -16.82 -26.72
CA SER A 604 11.94 -18.24 -26.95
C SER A 604 11.40 -18.48 -28.36
N PRO A 605 11.50 -19.72 -28.90
CA PRO A 605 10.89 -20.07 -30.18
C PRO A 605 9.39 -19.76 -30.24
N GLU A 606 8.68 -20.01 -29.13
CA GLU A 606 7.25 -19.70 -29.00
C GLU A 606 6.99 -18.18 -28.99
N GLY A 607 7.82 -17.42 -28.28
CA GLY A 607 7.77 -15.96 -28.25
C GLY A 607 7.98 -15.34 -29.64
N GLN A 608 8.93 -15.84 -30.43
CA GLN A 608 9.12 -15.35 -31.81
C GLN A 608 7.92 -15.65 -32.71
N VAL A 609 7.32 -16.85 -32.58
CA VAL A 609 6.09 -17.20 -33.32
C VAL A 609 4.94 -16.26 -32.96
N LEU A 610 4.72 -16.00 -31.67
CA LEU A 610 3.65 -15.10 -31.21
C LEU A 610 3.89 -13.66 -31.66
N LYS A 611 5.13 -13.20 -31.59
CA LYS A 611 5.54 -11.88 -32.08
C LYS A 611 5.20 -11.69 -33.55
N ASP A 612 5.61 -12.63 -34.41
CA ASP A 612 5.37 -12.53 -35.85
C ASP A 612 3.88 -12.69 -36.19
N ARG A 613 3.19 -13.62 -35.54
CA ARG A 613 1.76 -13.90 -35.76
C ARG A 613 0.87 -12.72 -35.43
N TYR A 614 1.13 -12.05 -34.31
CA TYR A 614 0.31 -10.94 -33.82
C TYR A 614 0.89 -9.56 -34.14
N GLY A 615 1.97 -9.50 -34.93
CA GLY A 615 2.62 -8.24 -35.32
C GLY A 615 3.12 -7.43 -34.13
N LEU A 616 3.59 -8.10 -33.08
CA LEU A 616 4.00 -7.47 -31.83
C LEU A 616 5.38 -6.81 -32.01
N ASP A 617 5.48 -5.54 -31.65
CA ASP A 617 6.66 -4.70 -31.86
C ASP A 617 7.28 -4.18 -30.56
N ARG A 618 6.84 -4.71 -29.41
CA ARG A 618 7.21 -4.24 -28.05
C ARG A 618 7.04 -5.33 -26.99
N VAL A 619 7.60 -5.10 -25.80
CA VAL A 619 7.34 -5.87 -24.57
C VAL A 619 7.09 -4.93 -23.37
N PRO A 620 6.30 -5.32 -22.36
CA PRO A 620 5.45 -6.50 -22.39
C PRO A 620 4.33 -6.29 -23.42
N SER A 621 3.97 -7.36 -24.12
CA SER A 621 2.84 -7.40 -25.05
C SER A 621 1.83 -8.41 -24.57
N PHE A 622 0.56 -8.15 -24.84
CA PHE A 622 -0.54 -8.99 -24.37
C PHE A 622 -1.38 -9.42 -25.56
N VAL A 623 -1.71 -10.71 -25.60
CA VAL A 623 -2.61 -11.27 -26.61
C VAL A 623 -3.76 -11.94 -25.89
N LEU A 624 -4.96 -11.38 -26.02
CA LEU A 624 -6.19 -11.97 -25.52
C LEU A 624 -6.72 -12.91 -26.61
N ASP A 625 -7.08 -14.14 -26.28
CA ASP A 625 -7.65 -15.05 -27.27
C ASP A 625 -9.05 -14.61 -27.76
N ALA A 626 -9.56 -15.28 -28.79
CA ALA A 626 -10.87 -14.97 -29.38
C ALA A 626 -12.05 -15.04 -28.40
N ALA A 627 -11.96 -15.77 -27.28
CA ALA A 627 -13.06 -15.87 -26.32
C ALA A 627 -13.33 -14.54 -25.60
N PHE A 628 -12.36 -13.62 -25.57
CA PHE A 628 -12.52 -12.27 -25.03
C PHE A 628 -13.71 -11.51 -25.65
N GLU A 629 -13.97 -11.70 -26.94
CA GLU A 629 -15.08 -11.05 -27.66
C GLU A 629 -16.46 -11.41 -27.11
N LYS A 630 -16.58 -12.57 -26.46
CA LYS A 630 -17.83 -13.05 -25.87
C LYS A 630 -18.05 -12.49 -24.46
N SER A 631 -17.06 -11.80 -23.90
CA SER A 631 -17.18 -11.25 -22.54
C SER A 631 -18.20 -10.11 -22.49
N ALA A 632 -18.92 -10.01 -21.37
CA ALA A 632 -19.95 -8.99 -21.17
C ALA A 632 -19.43 -7.55 -21.25
N ARG A 633 -18.11 -7.36 -21.08
CA ARG A 633 -17.46 -6.04 -21.11
C ARG A 633 -16.76 -5.75 -22.44
N PHE A 634 -16.85 -6.62 -23.45
CA PHE A 634 -16.15 -6.45 -24.73
C PHE A 634 -16.46 -5.11 -25.40
N ASP A 635 -17.73 -4.71 -25.47
CA ASP A 635 -18.14 -3.46 -26.13
C ASP A 635 -17.47 -2.21 -25.55
N ARG A 636 -17.12 -2.24 -24.26
CA ARG A 636 -16.40 -1.16 -23.59
C ARG A 636 -14.95 -1.07 -24.03
N PHE A 637 -14.34 -2.20 -24.37
CA PHE A 637 -12.92 -2.33 -24.72
C PHE A 637 -12.67 -2.50 -26.22
N GLN A 638 -13.71 -2.66 -27.05
CA GLN A 638 -13.58 -2.86 -28.49
C GLN A 638 -12.75 -1.76 -29.19
N ARG A 639 -12.74 -0.54 -28.64
CA ARG A 639 -11.97 0.62 -29.15
C ARG A 639 -10.53 0.70 -28.62
N THR A 640 -10.19 -0.13 -27.65
CA THR A 640 -8.88 -0.18 -26.99
C THR A 640 -8.19 -1.52 -27.20
N VAL A 641 -8.71 -2.37 -28.09
CA VAL A 641 -8.07 -3.60 -28.57
C VAL A 641 -8.13 -3.63 -30.08
N THR A 642 -7.16 -4.29 -30.71
CA THR A 642 -7.14 -4.52 -32.16
C THR A 642 -7.20 -6.01 -32.41
N ARG A 643 -8.13 -6.47 -33.25
CA ARG A 643 -8.17 -7.86 -33.68
C ARG A 643 -7.00 -8.14 -34.63
N VAL A 644 -6.16 -9.10 -34.27
CA VAL A 644 -5.03 -9.56 -35.11
C VAL A 644 -5.08 -11.09 -35.15
N GLY A 645 -5.24 -11.65 -36.34
CA GLY A 645 -5.44 -13.09 -36.49
C GLY A 645 -6.65 -13.60 -35.68
N ASP A 646 -6.42 -14.60 -34.84
CA ASP A 646 -7.38 -15.26 -33.96
C ASP A 646 -7.41 -14.69 -32.53
N GLY A 647 -6.78 -13.54 -32.29
CA GLY A 647 -6.75 -12.90 -30.98
C GLY A 647 -6.94 -11.38 -31.05
N PHE A 648 -6.79 -10.76 -29.89
CA PHE A 648 -6.89 -9.33 -29.68
C PHE A 648 -5.63 -8.81 -28.99
N VAL A 649 -5.06 -7.74 -29.53
CA VAL A 649 -3.91 -7.05 -28.97
C VAL A 649 -4.39 -5.73 -28.38
N PRO A 650 -4.21 -5.47 -27.06
CA PRO A 650 -4.55 -4.19 -26.46
C PRO A 650 -3.78 -3.01 -27.09
N ASP A 651 -4.45 -1.87 -27.18
CA ASP A 651 -3.83 -0.60 -27.55
C ASP A 651 -2.80 -0.20 -26.47
N MET A 652 -1.74 0.50 -26.90
CA MET A 652 -0.68 1.05 -26.03
C MET A 652 -1.20 1.85 -24.84
N ARG A 653 -2.38 2.49 -24.95
CA ARG A 653 -3.01 3.23 -23.85
C ARG A 653 -3.37 2.33 -22.66
N MET A 654 -3.52 1.03 -22.87
CA MET A 654 -3.91 0.05 -21.85
C MET A 654 -2.69 -0.60 -21.17
N THR A 655 -1.49 -0.46 -21.73
CA THR A 655 -0.31 -1.23 -21.35
C THR A 655 0.90 -0.31 -21.22
N ALA A 656 1.65 -0.37 -20.12
CA ALA A 656 2.92 0.36 -20.04
C ALA A 656 3.89 -0.18 -21.11
N VAL A 657 4.42 0.69 -21.99
CA VAL A 657 5.16 0.28 -23.20
C VAL A 657 6.67 0.34 -22.98
N THR A 658 7.38 -0.73 -23.35
CA THR A 658 8.82 -0.70 -23.66
C THR A 658 9.07 -1.27 -25.06
N LYS A 659 9.58 -0.45 -25.98
CA LYS A 659 9.95 -0.92 -27.33
C LYS A 659 11.34 -1.56 -27.27
N ILE A 660 11.48 -2.74 -27.88
CA ILE A 660 12.76 -3.14 -28.50
C ILE A 660 12.47 -3.63 -29.90
N LEU A 661 13.15 -3.04 -30.89
CA LEU A 661 13.81 -3.69 -32.02
C LEU A 661 14.53 -2.63 -32.88
N ALA A 662 15.85 -2.77 -32.94
CA ALA A 662 16.81 -2.23 -33.90
C ALA A 662 16.93 -0.70 -34.09
N GLY A 663 18.08 -0.17 -33.66
CA GLY A 663 18.87 0.74 -34.49
C GLY A 663 18.44 2.21 -34.53
N SER A 664 18.45 2.88 -33.40
CA SER A 664 18.83 4.29 -33.41
C SER A 664 19.49 4.63 -32.08
N ASP A 665 20.72 5.15 -32.17
CA ASP A 665 21.49 5.70 -31.06
C ASP A 665 20.82 7.02 -30.64
N VAL A 666 19.70 6.91 -29.94
CA VAL A 666 18.91 8.04 -29.44
C VAL A 666 19.19 8.18 -27.95
N GLN A 667 20.46 8.23 -27.54
CA GLN A 667 20.79 8.39 -26.12
C GLN A 667 20.17 9.70 -25.62
N GLY A 668 19.24 9.62 -24.66
CA GLY A 668 18.57 10.78 -24.07
C GLY A 668 17.05 10.69 -23.95
N LEU A 669 16.47 11.81 -23.52
CA LEU A 669 15.07 11.99 -23.18
C LEU A 669 14.41 12.96 -24.18
N ASP A 670 13.45 12.46 -24.96
CA ASP A 670 12.65 13.27 -25.88
C ASP A 670 11.28 13.56 -25.25
N GLY A 671 11.08 14.78 -24.75
CA GLY A 671 9.78 15.24 -24.23
C GLY A 671 8.94 15.87 -25.32
N PHE A 672 7.71 15.38 -25.53
CA PHE A 672 6.75 15.95 -26.46
C PHE A 672 5.67 16.70 -25.69
N ILE A 673 5.56 18.00 -25.94
CA ILE A 673 4.76 18.91 -25.12
C ILE A 673 3.87 19.81 -25.96
N ASP A 674 2.77 20.24 -25.33
CA ASP A 674 1.89 21.32 -25.79
C ASP A 674 1.72 22.29 -24.63
N LEU A 675 2.20 23.53 -24.76
CA LEU A 675 2.18 24.51 -23.68
C LEU A 675 0.77 24.95 -23.29
N ALA A 676 -0.25 24.69 -24.12
CA ALA A 676 -1.65 24.91 -23.74
C ALA A 676 -2.15 23.86 -22.72
N HIS A 677 -1.46 22.72 -22.60
CA HIS A 677 -1.82 21.66 -21.67
C HIS A 677 -1.13 21.87 -20.30
N PRO A 678 -1.86 22.03 -19.18
CA PRO A 678 -1.27 22.33 -17.87
C PRO A 678 -0.21 21.31 -17.41
N THR A 679 -0.47 20.02 -17.66
CA THR A 679 0.48 18.93 -17.36
C THR A 679 1.80 19.06 -18.12
N SER A 680 1.82 19.67 -19.32
CA SER A 680 3.07 19.89 -20.05
C SER A 680 3.98 20.84 -19.29
N VAL A 681 3.41 21.88 -18.70
CA VAL A 681 4.17 22.90 -17.97
C VAL A 681 4.78 22.30 -16.68
N VAL A 682 4.01 21.47 -15.98
CA VAL A 682 4.49 20.73 -14.80
C VAL A 682 5.60 19.75 -15.17
N LEU A 683 5.41 18.98 -16.26
CA LEU A 683 6.40 18.04 -16.77
C LEU A 683 7.72 18.75 -17.11
N VAL A 684 7.64 19.86 -17.84
CA VAL A 684 8.80 20.65 -18.27
C VAL A 684 9.58 21.18 -17.08
N GLU A 685 8.93 21.81 -16.10
CA GLU A 685 9.66 22.34 -14.94
C GLU A 685 10.43 21.24 -14.21
N ARG A 686 9.78 20.12 -13.95
CA ARG A 686 10.40 19.00 -13.21
C ARG A 686 11.55 18.37 -13.99
N LEU A 687 11.35 18.07 -15.28
CA LEU A 687 12.41 17.53 -16.13
C LEU A 687 13.61 18.49 -16.19
N LEU A 688 13.37 19.79 -16.32
CA LEU A 688 14.46 20.76 -16.39
C LEU A 688 15.25 20.90 -15.10
N ARG A 689 14.56 20.93 -13.95
CA ARG A 689 15.23 20.95 -12.65
C ARG A 689 16.07 19.69 -12.46
N TRP A 690 15.47 18.53 -12.67
CA TRP A 690 16.13 17.25 -12.53
C TRP A 690 17.34 17.09 -13.46
N MET A 691 17.20 17.39 -14.76
CA MET A 691 18.29 17.28 -15.72
C MET A 691 19.44 18.26 -15.46
N ARG A 692 19.16 19.44 -14.86
CA ARG A 692 20.21 20.35 -14.35
C ARG A 692 20.91 19.77 -13.13
N GLU A 693 20.17 19.17 -12.20
CA GLU A 693 20.71 18.56 -10.98
C GLU A 693 21.68 17.42 -11.30
N VAL A 694 21.34 16.52 -12.23
CA VAL A 694 22.23 15.42 -12.65
C VAL A 694 23.30 15.83 -13.67
N ASN A 695 23.34 17.11 -14.06
CA ASN A 695 24.21 17.64 -15.09
C ASN A 695 24.13 16.85 -16.41
N ALA A 696 22.90 16.68 -16.91
CA ALA A 696 22.57 15.86 -18.10
C ALA A 696 21.72 16.63 -19.13
N MET A 697 21.75 17.98 -19.12
CA MET A 697 20.93 18.80 -20.02
C MET A 697 21.16 18.52 -21.51
N ASP A 698 22.33 18.00 -21.88
CA ASP A 698 22.69 17.55 -23.23
C ASP A 698 21.89 16.30 -23.69
N ARG A 699 21.31 15.57 -22.73
CA ARG A 699 20.47 14.39 -22.98
C ARG A 699 19.00 14.75 -23.13
N LEU A 700 18.56 15.96 -22.79
CA LEU A 700 17.16 16.38 -22.89
C LEU A 700 16.87 17.07 -24.24
N ARG A 701 15.88 16.58 -24.96
CA ARG A 701 15.30 17.20 -26.15
C ARG A 701 13.82 17.46 -25.92
N LEU A 702 13.36 18.70 -26.12
CA LEU A 702 11.94 19.02 -26.10
C LEU A 702 11.41 19.30 -27.51
N HIS A 703 10.26 18.69 -27.80
CA HIS A 703 9.52 18.82 -29.04
C HIS A 703 8.20 19.50 -28.72
N PHE A 704 8.02 20.71 -29.26
CA PHE A 704 6.81 21.51 -29.06
C PHE A 704 5.84 21.15 -30.17
N VAL A 705 4.87 20.29 -29.89
CA VAL A 705 3.92 19.78 -30.89
C VAL A 705 2.58 20.52 -30.88
N GLY A 706 2.40 21.45 -29.93
CA GLY A 706 1.26 22.35 -29.83
C GLY A 706 1.23 23.41 -30.94
N GLN A 707 0.04 23.93 -31.24
CA GLN A 707 -0.15 25.02 -32.21
C GLN A 707 -0.28 26.41 -31.58
N GLY A 708 -0.13 26.50 -30.26
CA GLY A 708 -0.19 27.77 -29.54
C GLY A 708 0.93 28.74 -29.93
N ALA A 709 0.69 30.04 -29.70
CA ALA A 709 1.70 31.07 -29.92
C ALA A 709 2.97 30.84 -29.06
N GLY A 710 2.80 30.31 -27.85
CA GLY A 710 3.92 29.95 -26.97
C GLY A 710 4.81 28.87 -27.57
N ASP A 711 4.22 27.77 -28.07
CA ASP A 711 4.96 26.68 -28.72
C ASP A 711 5.74 27.18 -29.93
N ARG A 712 5.12 28.03 -30.76
CA ARG A 712 5.79 28.67 -31.92
C ARG A 712 7.01 29.48 -31.50
N LEU A 713 6.88 30.29 -30.46
CA LEU A 713 7.99 31.13 -29.99
C LEU A 713 9.14 30.27 -29.45
N PHE A 714 8.85 29.23 -28.67
CA PHE A 714 9.91 28.35 -28.16
C PHE A 714 10.57 27.51 -29.24
N ARG A 715 9.82 26.97 -30.23
CA ARG A 715 10.44 26.28 -31.39
C ARG A 715 11.53 27.13 -32.05
N GLN A 716 11.31 28.43 -32.16
CA GLN A 716 12.29 29.34 -32.76
C GLN A 716 13.40 29.74 -31.79
N ALA A 717 13.09 29.95 -30.52
CA ALA A 717 14.10 30.23 -29.49
C ALA A 717 15.15 29.11 -29.39
N PHE A 718 14.71 27.85 -29.40
CA PHE A 718 15.59 26.67 -29.37
C PHE A 718 16.50 26.53 -30.59
N LEU A 719 16.14 27.12 -31.75
CA LEU A 719 17.02 27.15 -32.92
C LEU A 719 18.09 28.25 -32.84
N LYS A 720 17.78 29.37 -32.18
CA LYS A 720 18.69 30.51 -32.07
C LYS A 720 19.71 30.30 -30.95
N ASP A 721 19.26 29.95 -29.75
CA ASP A 721 20.12 29.71 -28.59
C ASP A 721 19.43 28.76 -27.59
N THR A 722 19.86 27.50 -27.61
CA THR A 722 19.30 26.43 -26.76
C THR A 722 19.40 26.76 -25.27
N GLN A 723 20.51 27.34 -24.81
CA GLN A 723 20.74 27.55 -23.38
C GLN A 723 19.87 28.67 -22.83
N ARG A 724 19.80 29.80 -23.55
CA ARG A 724 18.88 30.89 -23.19
C ARG A 724 17.42 30.46 -23.29
N ALA A 725 17.09 29.61 -24.26
CA ALA A 725 15.73 29.07 -24.40
C ALA A 725 15.35 28.19 -23.18
N TRP A 726 16.29 27.39 -22.65
CA TRP A 726 16.06 26.63 -21.42
C TRP A 726 15.76 27.51 -20.22
N ASP A 727 16.51 28.60 -20.02
CA ASP A 727 16.28 29.52 -18.91
C ASP A 727 14.93 30.24 -19.03
N ALA A 728 14.57 30.69 -20.23
CA ALA A 728 13.27 31.30 -20.49
C ALA A 728 12.11 30.32 -20.24
N LEU A 729 12.27 29.05 -20.66
CA LEU A 729 11.25 28.02 -20.48
C LEU A 729 11.05 27.65 -19.01
N LEU A 730 12.14 27.53 -18.24
CA LEU A 730 12.07 27.25 -16.82
C LEU A 730 11.39 28.41 -16.06
N ALA A 731 11.73 29.67 -16.40
CA ALA A 731 11.10 30.84 -15.80
C ALA A 731 9.60 30.92 -16.10
N TYR A 732 9.21 30.64 -17.36
CA TYR A 732 7.80 30.54 -17.75
C TYR A 732 7.08 29.45 -16.96
N ALA A 733 7.64 28.23 -16.93
CA ALA A 733 6.99 27.09 -16.30
C ALA A 733 6.80 27.30 -14.78
N TRP A 734 7.83 27.80 -14.10
CA TRP A 734 7.76 28.19 -12.70
C TRP A 734 6.71 29.29 -12.46
N GLY A 735 6.65 30.30 -13.34
CA GLY A 735 5.67 31.38 -13.26
C GLY A 735 4.22 30.88 -13.33
N GLN A 736 3.94 29.93 -14.22
CA GLN A 736 2.60 29.33 -14.33
C GLN A 736 2.23 28.54 -13.07
N GLN A 737 3.16 27.81 -12.45
CA GLN A 737 2.91 27.13 -11.17
C GLN A 737 2.59 28.10 -10.04
N GLN A 738 3.24 29.27 -10.02
CA GLN A 738 2.99 30.33 -9.04
C GLN A 738 1.80 31.24 -9.40
N ARG A 739 1.01 30.89 -10.44
CA ARG A 739 -0.11 31.70 -10.97
C ARG A 739 0.28 33.14 -11.29
N ARG A 740 1.51 33.35 -11.77
CA ARG A 740 2.05 34.66 -12.10
C ARG A 740 1.71 35.02 -13.55
N SER A 741 0.75 35.91 -13.73
CA SER A 741 0.33 36.42 -15.05
C SER A 741 1.36 37.34 -15.71
N ASP A 742 2.31 37.86 -14.94
CA ASP A 742 3.37 38.75 -15.42
C ASP A 742 4.57 38.01 -16.04
N LEU A 743 4.55 36.67 -16.07
CA LEU A 743 5.55 35.81 -16.70
C LEU A 743 4.96 35.10 -17.92
N SER A 744 4.64 35.86 -18.97
CA SER A 744 4.24 35.29 -20.26
C SER A 744 5.45 34.74 -21.02
N VAL A 745 5.21 33.83 -21.99
CA VAL A 745 6.28 33.26 -22.84
C VAL A 745 7.12 34.36 -23.49
N GLU A 746 6.47 35.40 -24.02
CA GLU A 746 7.15 36.51 -24.69
C GLU A 746 8.03 37.31 -23.72
N ILE A 747 7.56 37.56 -22.50
CA ILE A 747 8.31 38.28 -21.47
C ILE A 747 9.55 37.47 -21.06
N CYS A 748 9.40 36.17 -20.80
CA CYS A 748 10.50 35.30 -20.41
C CYS A 748 11.57 35.20 -21.51
N LEU A 749 11.16 35.12 -22.78
CA LEU A 749 12.08 35.11 -23.92
C LEU A 749 12.84 36.44 -24.06
N ARG A 750 12.16 37.59 -23.94
CA ARG A 750 12.80 38.90 -23.97
C ARG A 750 13.79 39.08 -22.81
N GLN A 751 13.42 38.62 -21.61
CA GLN A 751 14.30 38.65 -20.43
C GLN A 751 15.55 37.76 -20.61
N ALA A 752 15.42 36.64 -21.31
CA ALA A 752 16.55 35.80 -21.71
C ALA A 752 17.36 36.38 -22.90
N GLY A 753 16.99 37.56 -23.40
CA GLY A 753 17.73 38.29 -24.44
C GLY A 753 17.38 37.88 -25.87
N PHE A 754 16.19 37.31 -26.11
CA PHE A 754 15.68 37.08 -27.46
C PHE A 754 14.93 38.29 -28.00
N ASP A 755 15.17 38.63 -29.27
CA ASP A 755 14.28 39.51 -30.03
C ASP A 755 13.18 38.68 -30.70
N VAL A 756 12.03 38.61 -30.03
CA VAL A 756 10.85 37.87 -30.51
C VAL A 756 10.25 38.46 -31.79
N SER A 757 10.58 39.70 -32.17
CA SER A 757 10.09 40.31 -33.40
C SER A 757 10.75 39.73 -34.66
N GLU A 758 11.92 39.09 -34.50
CA GLU A 758 12.62 38.38 -35.56
C GLU A 758 12.12 36.93 -35.75
N PHE A 759 11.15 36.49 -34.95
CA PHE A 759 10.65 35.12 -35.00
C PHE A 759 9.63 35.00 -36.17
N GLY A 760 9.94 34.21 -37.21
CA GLY A 760 9.25 34.18 -38.51
C GLY A 760 9.16 32.80 -39.18
N ALA A 761 9.00 32.80 -40.52
CA ALA A 761 8.36 31.82 -41.42
C ALA A 761 8.81 30.33 -41.43
N LEU A 762 9.59 29.86 -40.46
CA LEU A 762 10.07 28.47 -40.39
C LEU A 762 9.25 27.57 -39.45
N ASP A 763 8.29 28.12 -38.70
CA ASP A 763 7.52 27.38 -37.68
C ASP A 763 6.83 26.12 -38.22
N ASP A 764 6.18 26.22 -39.37
CA ASP A 764 5.42 25.10 -39.95
C ASP A 764 6.34 23.93 -40.35
N LEU A 765 7.54 24.23 -40.84
CA LEU A 765 8.54 23.20 -41.18
C LEU A 765 9.07 22.51 -39.92
N ILE A 766 9.36 23.27 -38.86
CA ILE A 766 9.84 22.73 -37.58
C ILE A 766 8.78 21.86 -36.92
N LEU A 767 7.53 22.33 -36.90
CA LEU A 767 6.40 21.57 -36.38
C LEU A 767 6.21 20.27 -37.17
N ALA A 768 6.31 20.29 -38.50
CA ALA A 768 6.24 19.09 -39.32
C ALA A 768 7.35 18.08 -38.97
N GLN A 769 8.58 18.55 -38.77
CA GLN A 769 9.71 17.70 -38.36
C GLN A 769 9.52 17.10 -36.97
N GLN A 770 9.06 17.88 -35.98
CA GLN A 770 8.81 17.40 -34.62
C GLN A 770 7.65 16.39 -34.57
N LEU A 771 6.61 16.59 -35.38
CA LEU A 771 5.51 15.62 -35.51
C LEU A 771 5.97 14.32 -36.18
N GLU A 772 6.87 14.39 -37.15
CA GLU A 772 7.44 13.20 -37.78
C GLU A 772 8.35 12.44 -36.81
N GLN A 773 9.19 13.14 -36.05
CA GLN A 773 9.99 12.54 -34.99
C GLN A 773 9.10 11.88 -33.92
N MET A 774 8.00 12.52 -33.54
CA MET A 774 7.01 11.97 -32.62
C MET A 774 6.47 10.62 -33.11
N ARG A 775 6.06 10.53 -34.38
CA ARG A 775 5.57 9.28 -34.98
C ARG A 775 6.66 8.21 -35.02
N ARG A 776 7.89 8.59 -35.40
CA ARG A 776 9.04 7.69 -35.47
C ARG A 776 9.36 7.05 -34.11
N LEU A 777 9.23 7.81 -33.03
CA LEU A 777 9.43 7.34 -31.67
C LEU A 777 8.20 6.61 -31.08
N GLY A 778 7.18 6.33 -31.88
CA GLY A 778 5.97 5.62 -31.44
C GLY A 778 4.97 6.48 -30.66
N GLY A 779 5.19 7.81 -30.64
CA GLY A 779 4.30 8.77 -30.01
C GLY A 779 3.11 9.16 -30.89
N ARG A 780 2.05 9.64 -30.23
CA ARG A 780 0.84 10.16 -30.89
C ARG A 780 0.39 11.47 -30.21
N ARG A 781 -0.36 12.31 -30.93
CA ARG A 781 -0.84 13.59 -30.39
C ARG A 781 -1.73 13.43 -29.16
N ASP A 782 -2.51 12.36 -29.08
CA ASP A 782 -3.39 12.08 -27.94
C ASP A 782 -2.63 11.69 -26.65
N LEU A 783 -1.34 11.38 -26.76
CA LEU A 783 -0.49 11.07 -25.60
C LEU A 783 0.20 12.30 -25.02
N VAL A 784 0.12 13.46 -25.67
CA VAL A 784 0.81 14.68 -25.25
C VAL A 784 0.19 15.23 -23.96
N PRO A 785 0.99 15.53 -22.91
CA PRO A 785 2.44 15.42 -22.85
C PRO A 785 2.95 14.01 -22.55
N PHE A 786 4.07 13.62 -23.16
CA PHE A 786 4.76 12.37 -22.85
C PHE A 786 6.27 12.50 -23.08
N VAL A 787 7.00 11.51 -22.58
CA VAL A 787 8.46 11.39 -22.68
C VAL A 787 8.82 10.10 -23.39
N VAL A 788 9.83 10.13 -24.24
CA VAL A 788 10.49 8.94 -24.79
C VAL A 788 11.92 8.84 -24.25
N LEU A 789 12.22 7.76 -23.55
CA LEU A 789 13.54 7.47 -22.98
C LEU A 789 14.32 6.54 -23.90
N ASP A 790 15.50 6.99 -24.34
CA ASP A 790 16.41 6.33 -25.28
C ASP A 790 15.77 5.83 -26.58
N GLY A 791 14.68 6.47 -27.01
CA GLY A 791 13.89 6.00 -28.15
C GLY A 791 13.18 4.66 -27.94
N GLN A 792 13.14 4.16 -26.71
CA GLN A 792 12.63 2.84 -26.34
C GLN A 792 11.39 2.90 -25.44
N VAL A 793 11.38 3.76 -24.43
CA VAL A 793 10.33 3.74 -23.40
C VAL A 793 9.44 4.97 -23.54
N VAL A 794 8.14 4.78 -23.76
CA VAL A 794 7.17 5.88 -23.83
C VAL A 794 6.44 5.99 -22.50
N VAL A 795 6.64 7.11 -21.80
CA VAL A 795 6.03 7.38 -20.49
C VAL A 795 5.11 8.58 -20.61
N SER A 796 3.84 8.43 -20.24
CA SER A 796 2.90 9.56 -20.24
C SER A 796 3.29 10.61 -19.20
N GLY A 797 2.91 11.86 -19.42
CA GLY A 797 3.26 12.98 -18.54
C GLY A 797 2.69 12.88 -17.12
N ALA A 798 1.68 12.01 -16.90
CA ALA A 798 1.15 11.70 -15.56
C ALA A 798 2.07 10.74 -14.77
N GLY A 799 2.96 10.00 -15.44
CA GLY A 799 3.88 9.02 -14.85
C GLY A 799 5.25 9.59 -14.49
N LEU A 800 5.33 10.86 -14.11
CA LEU A 800 6.59 11.60 -13.98
C LEU A 800 7.60 10.99 -12.99
N ALA A 801 7.14 10.45 -11.85
CA ALA A 801 8.01 9.72 -10.94
C ALA A 801 8.66 8.50 -11.61
N ARG A 802 7.92 7.86 -12.53
CA ARG A 802 8.36 6.69 -13.28
C ARG A 802 9.42 7.05 -14.32
N VAL A 803 9.39 8.27 -14.88
CA VAL A 803 10.39 8.76 -15.84
C VAL A 803 11.79 8.78 -15.22
N GLU A 804 11.90 9.34 -14.01
CA GLU A 804 13.17 9.44 -13.25
C GLU A 804 13.67 8.04 -12.90
N THR A 805 12.81 7.18 -12.35
CA THR A 805 13.16 5.79 -12.00
C THR A 805 13.65 5.00 -13.21
N ILE A 806 12.92 5.03 -14.33
CA ILE A 806 13.30 4.31 -15.55
C ILE A 806 14.63 4.85 -16.09
N PHE A 807 14.80 6.17 -16.11
CA PHE A 807 16.03 6.77 -16.61
C PHE A 807 17.25 6.38 -15.77
N TYR A 808 17.14 6.34 -14.43
CA TYR A 808 18.24 5.87 -13.59
C TYR A 808 18.53 4.38 -13.73
N GLN A 809 17.51 3.57 -13.99
CA GLN A 809 17.70 2.16 -14.30
C GLN A 809 18.46 1.96 -15.62
N MET A 810 18.19 2.81 -16.62
CA MET A 810 18.87 2.77 -17.92
C MET A 810 20.26 3.43 -17.90
N HIS A 811 20.43 4.47 -17.09
CA HIS A 811 21.64 5.28 -16.97
C HIS A 811 22.09 5.42 -15.50
N PRO A 812 22.57 4.33 -14.88
CA PRO A 812 22.91 4.29 -13.46
C PRO A 812 24.06 5.25 -13.08
N GLU A 813 24.84 5.74 -14.04
CA GLU A 813 25.87 6.75 -13.82
C GLU A 813 25.31 8.12 -13.37
N PHE A 814 24.07 8.45 -13.71
CA PHE A 814 23.44 9.69 -13.26
C PHE A 814 22.85 9.57 -11.85
N ALA A 815 22.50 8.36 -11.40
CA ALA A 815 22.03 8.13 -10.03
C ALA A 815 23.09 8.54 -9.00
N LYS A 816 24.38 8.35 -9.31
CA LYS A 816 25.49 8.78 -8.45
C LYS A 816 25.69 10.30 -8.39
N LYS A 817 25.15 11.05 -9.36
CA LYS A 817 25.26 12.52 -9.43
C LYS A 817 24.10 13.21 -8.75
N ASP A 818 22.95 12.54 -8.66
CA ASP A 818 21.82 13.05 -7.91
C ASP A 818 22.06 12.86 -6.40
N ARG A 819 22.13 13.99 -5.68
CA ARG A 819 22.35 14.02 -4.23
C ARG A 819 21.08 13.70 -3.43
N ASN A 820 19.95 13.49 -4.10
CA ASN A 820 18.66 13.15 -3.50
C ASN A 820 18.29 11.67 -3.64
N VAL A 821 19.11 10.82 -4.27
CA VAL A 821 18.88 9.35 -4.40
C VAL A 821 19.00 8.61 -3.05
N ASP A 822 19.39 9.32 -1.98
CA ASP A 822 19.22 8.89 -0.58
C ASP A 822 17.76 8.99 -0.08
N ARG A 823 16.78 9.18 -0.96
CA ARG A 823 15.35 9.04 -0.65
C ARG A 823 14.85 7.69 -1.19
N PRO A 824 14.28 6.83 -0.32
CA PRO A 824 13.78 5.52 -0.72
C PRO A 824 12.64 5.59 -1.73
#